data_AF-A0A6N1YCV1-F1
#
_entry.id   AF-A0A6N1YCV1-F1
#
_cell.length_a   1.000
_cell.length_b   1.000
_cell.length_c   1.000
_cell.angle_alpha   90.00
_cell.angle_beta   90.00
_cell.angle_gamma   90.00
#
_symmetry.space_group_name_H-M   'P 1'
#
loop_
_entity.id
_entity.type
_entity.pdbx_description
1 polymer ?
#
loop_
_entity_poly.entity_id
_entity_poly.type
_entity_poly.pdbx_seq_one_letter_code
_entity_poly.pdbx_strand_id
1 'polypeptide(L)'
;MRRYYRVLLVWLLLIASVTWGFPLAWQQVLSEFQQYKKLTEYGRGESVKNSLVYQVRADKWVVFSIPANTEQLRIISNLNIKPSIIQQATQQELEPRWQYALHYQVLDRQNHVLSEQTYYHGTRLTRYQDEQGQQFYTNYYDNNNLIPLDGRLAILSLKSLPTAEKIQLKLETFESQAVDAVIRLYVPIKVAEHRIGTSWLRMNDKQKQALAKGSVYPAALLNENEKLNLLRHQWSPLGPQGVVDRDYQARTLYALNDVDYKEVGRQALSTGLVVDAQQPIVIPVVGSGSRLLLDLKPVDQTTHGDVVITLHWFGTGLKARWQKQMLWHGAGTPLELTVQPGLLEVHSAKPLLLKVFSQEHLGAEKIDITPQLVNTYAYYADSGLDYKIRHINHQPAMVRIDVRRLISSTDANLPATVHYQWLDAQHQILQQGELIALETPSVYDRVKNAVDNVQISDPKRYYFKLPNAVKYLRISALQHDVLVSLYNQPIGLVKHIAIPKWMSMANKMQGSDLPSWFVMKPEHSQSLVLNKLLKAISIQPRPPIDDPYLAEGLYLWEDYLPERRVEARYILVPYEGQARRKEILSNLYCVLPVNQSFKARLQAYGSLRTLNPELIFIRPNNQAFDFSISQNQRVWAQATAKGKQGVYYLPDIKTGVHTLKLQSSEPITWLINTMNNCQGAQYLKRRAFKLNSRHKLVFNVQHQDGVNETLSAKIFASAGGTQHSKIKVSIMPLKGNAPASYKAYSDWTFTQRVYDISHQQEANSWVLFTNAQDINAGESFFIPLNSDLPAGPYRIEMSLQEGEVGFVSLSKLTPGIHAQRHFYSKTIN
;
A
#
# COMPACT_ATOMS: atom_id res chain seq x y z
N MET A 1 70.20 -54.67 -17.72
CA MET A 1 69.37 -53.98 -18.75
C MET A 1 68.02 -53.41 -18.26
N ARG A 2 67.35 -53.96 -17.23
CA ARG A 2 66.04 -53.44 -16.75
C ARG A 2 66.01 -52.01 -16.15
N ARG A 3 67.15 -51.47 -15.68
CA ARG A 3 67.22 -50.11 -15.11
C ARG A 3 67.18 -48.99 -16.17
N TYR A 4 67.80 -49.20 -17.33
CA TYR A 4 67.82 -48.21 -18.41
C TYR A 4 66.45 -48.05 -19.08
N TYR A 5 65.68 -49.15 -19.17
CA TYR A 5 64.34 -49.11 -19.74
C TYR A 5 63.37 -48.23 -18.93
N ARG A 6 63.46 -48.24 -17.60
CA ARG A 6 62.60 -47.41 -16.74
C ARG A 6 62.91 -45.93 -16.84
N VAL A 7 64.19 -45.58 -16.93
CA VAL A 7 64.61 -44.17 -17.11
C VAL A 7 64.17 -43.65 -18.47
N LEU A 8 64.32 -44.47 -19.53
CA LEU A 8 63.90 -44.10 -20.89
C LEU A 8 62.38 -43.96 -21.03
N LEU A 9 61.61 -44.78 -20.30
CA LEU A 9 60.14 -44.71 -20.28
C LEU A 9 59.63 -43.49 -19.49
N VAL A 10 60.31 -43.12 -18.40
CA VAL A 10 60.03 -41.88 -17.64
C VAL A 10 60.33 -40.65 -18.49
N TRP A 11 61.46 -40.64 -19.21
CA TRP A 11 61.79 -39.56 -20.14
C TRP A 11 60.82 -39.48 -21.33
N LEU A 12 60.40 -40.61 -21.89
CA LEU A 12 59.37 -40.64 -22.94
C LEU A 12 58.02 -40.15 -22.44
N LEU A 13 57.62 -40.48 -21.21
CA LEU A 13 56.40 -39.96 -20.58
C LEU A 13 56.49 -38.46 -20.27
N LEU A 14 57.65 -37.98 -19.81
CA LEU A 14 57.89 -36.56 -19.60
C LEU A 14 57.85 -35.79 -20.92
N ILE A 15 58.54 -36.29 -21.95
CA ILE A 15 58.53 -35.71 -23.29
C ILE A 15 57.11 -35.74 -23.85
N ALA A 16 56.37 -36.85 -23.75
CA ALA A 16 54.97 -36.93 -24.18
C ALA A 16 54.06 -35.97 -23.40
N SER A 17 54.27 -35.79 -22.09
CA SER A 17 53.49 -34.84 -21.28
C SER A 17 53.77 -33.38 -21.68
N VAL A 18 55.00 -33.07 -22.07
CA VAL A 18 55.40 -31.72 -22.49
C VAL A 18 55.00 -31.48 -23.95
N THR A 19 55.09 -32.49 -24.83
CA THR A 19 54.73 -32.33 -26.25
C THR A 19 53.24 -32.43 -26.54
N TRP A 20 52.45 -33.13 -25.71
CA TRP A 20 50.99 -33.20 -25.87
C TRP A 20 50.20 -32.43 -24.81
N GLY A 21 50.65 -32.39 -23.55
CA GLY A 21 49.94 -31.68 -22.48
C GLY A 21 50.13 -30.16 -22.54
N PHE A 22 51.32 -29.70 -22.91
CA PHE A 22 51.61 -28.25 -22.98
C PHE A 22 50.85 -27.55 -24.12
N PRO A 23 50.75 -28.07 -25.36
CA PRO A 23 49.97 -27.43 -26.41
C PRO A 23 48.47 -27.43 -26.14
N LEU A 24 47.92 -28.46 -25.49
CA LEU A 24 46.51 -28.53 -25.11
C LEU A 24 46.18 -27.51 -24.01
N ALA A 25 47.00 -27.45 -22.96
CA ALA A 25 46.87 -26.43 -21.92
C ALA A 25 47.08 -25.01 -22.48
N TRP A 26 48.04 -24.84 -23.40
CA TRP A 26 48.31 -23.57 -24.07
C TRP A 26 47.21 -23.17 -25.05
N GLN A 27 46.59 -24.11 -25.76
CA GLN A 27 45.40 -23.87 -26.59
C GLN A 27 44.18 -23.50 -25.75
N GLN A 28 44.04 -24.08 -24.57
CA GLN A 28 43.00 -23.74 -23.61
C GLN A 28 43.20 -22.32 -23.07
N VAL A 29 44.42 -21.98 -22.65
CA VAL A 29 44.79 -20.61 -22.25
C VAL A 29 44.62 -19.60 -23.40
N LEU A 30 44.98 -19.96 -24.64
CA LEU A 30 44.80 -19.12 -25.82
C LEU A 30 43.31 -18.93 -26.18
N SER A 31 42.49 -19.97 -26.08
CA SER A 31 41.05 -19.88 -26.35
C SER A 31 40.33 -19.10 -25.25
N GLU A 32 40.73 -19.26 -23.99
CA GLU A 32 40.31 -18.45 -22.84
C GLU A 32 40.65 -16.97 -23.06
N PHE A 33 41.86 -16.66 -23.54
CA PHE A 33 42.28 -15.30 -23.85
C PHE A 33 41.52 -14.73 -25.06
N GLN A 34 41.28 -15.51 -26.12
CA GLN A 34 40.57 -15.06 -27.32
C GLN A 34 39.07 -14.83 -27.10
N GLN A 35 38.40 -15.67 -26.30
CA GLN A 35 36.97 -15.51 -25.99
C GLN A 35 36.74 -14.29 -25.09
N TYR A 36 37.62 -14.05 -24.12
CA TYR A 36 37.61 -12.82 -23.31
C TYR A 36 37.86 -11.59 -24.20
N LYS A 37 38.86 -11.65 -25.09
CA LYS A 37 39.18 -10.56 -26.03
C LYS A 37 37.96 -10.24 -26.90
N LYS A 38 37.22 -11.23 -27.40
CA LYS A 38 35.96 -11.03 -28.15
C LYS A 38 34.86 -10.30 -27.36
N LEU A 39 34.73 -10.57 -26.05
CA LEU A 39 33.70 -9.96 -25.17
C LEU A 39 34.03 -8.52 -24.72
N THR A 40 35.29 -8.08 -24.85
CA THR A 40 35.79 -6.77 -24.40
C THR A 40 36.27 -5.86 -25.54
N GLU A 41 36.68 -6.42 -26.67
CA GLU A 41 37.30 -5.69 -27.79
C GLU A 41 36.28 -5.12 -28.81
N TYR A 42 35.03 -5.59 -28.80
CA TYR A 42 33.95 -5.11 -29.69
C TYR A 42 33.59 -3.63 -29.45
N GLY A 43 33.78 -3.13 -28.23
CA GLY A 43 33.49 -1.76 -27.85
C GLY A 43 34.41 -0.67 -28.44
N ARG A 44 35.52 -1.04 -29.10
CA ARG A 44 36.51 -0.06 -29.59
C ARG A 44 36.05 0.75 -30.80
N GLY A 45 35.00 0.33 -31.49
CA GLY A 45 34.45 1.02 -32.68
C GLY A 45 33.39 2.08 -32.37
N GLU A 46 32.88 2.15 -31.14
CA GLU A 46 31.78 3.04 -30.75
C GLU A 46 32.22 4.15 -29.78
N SER A 47 31.30 5.06 -29.41
CA SER A 47 31.61 6.19 -28.52
C SER A 47 31.90 5.76 -27.07
N VAL A 48 33.12 5.29 -26.82
CA VAL A 48 33.57 4.89 -25.48
C VAL A 48 33.81 6.13 -24.61
N LYS A 49 33.26 6.14 -23.40
CA LYS A 49 33.67 7.09 -22.35
C LYS A 49 34.72 6.43 -21.47
N ASN A 50 35.86 7.08 -21.33
CA ASN A 50 36.83 6.71 -20.31
C ASN A 50 36.60 7.53 -19.03
N SER A 51 36.95 6.95 -17.90
CA SER A 51 36.93 7.62 -16.61
C SER A 51 38.14 7.19 -15.80
N LEU A 52 38.83 8.15 -15.21
CA LEU A 52 39.86 7.87 -14.22
C LEU A 52 39.18 7.41 -12.92
N VAL A 53 39.59 6.26 -12.41
CA VAL A 53 39.03 5.64 -11.20
C VAL A 53 40.15 5.28 -10.23
N TYR A 54 39.86 5.32 -8.93
CA TYR A 54 40.86 5.12 -7.88
C TYR A 54 40.60 3.82 -7.14
N GLN A 55 41.62 2.97 -6.99
CA GLN A 55 41.50 1.67 -6.34
C GLN A 55 41.38 1.81 -4.82
N VAL A 56 40.45 1.08 -4.21
CA VAL A 56 40.24 0.95 -2.77
C VAL A 56 40.36 -0.51 -2.37
N ARG A 57 41.11 -0.78 -1.29
CA ARG A 57 41.43 -2.13 -0.81
C ARG A 57 41.07 -2.28 0.67
N ALA A 58 41.09 -3.53 1.16
CA ALA A 58 40.71 -3.88 2.52
C ALA A 58 41.83 -3.72 3.57
N ASP A 59 43.00 -3.25 3.16
CA ASP A 59 44.17 -3.04 4.01
C ASP A 59 44.62 -1.57 4.04
N LYS A 60 44.09 -0.73 3.13
CA LYS A 60 44.58 0.64 2.94
C LYS A 60 43.46 1.67 2.74
N TRP A 61 43.57 2.78 3.45
CA TRP A 61 42.71 3.95 3.30
C TRP A 61 43.11 4.80 2.09
N VAL A 62 42.13 5.23 1.30
CA VAL A 62 42.31 6.23 0.24
C VAL A 62 41.67 7.53 0.70
N VAL A 63 42.46 8.60 0.79
CA VAL A 63 42.05 9.89 1.35
C VAL A 63 41.74 10.87 0.24
N PHE A 64 40.70 11.69 0.39
CA PHE A 64 40.30 12.76 -0.52
C PHE A 64 40.08 14.06 0.25
N SER A 65 40.53 15.18 -0.31
CA SER A 65 40.32 16.51 0.29
C SER A 65 38.99 17.10 -0.15
N ILE A 66 38.08 17.36 0.79
CA ILE A 66 36.77 17.95 0.53
C ILE A 66 36.91 19.48 0.47
N PRO A 67 36.46 20.15 -0.61
CA PRO A 67 36.44 21.61 -0.67
C PRO A 67 35.53 22.21 0.41
N ALA A 68 35.93 23.35 0.97
CA ALA A 68 35.17 24.06 2.00
C ALA A 68 33.70 24.32 1.57
N ASN A 69 32.79 24.25 2.55
CA ASN A 69 31.34 24.45 2.35
C ASN A 69 30.69 23.45 1.36
N THR A 70 31.24 22.26 1.21
CA THR A 70 30.62 21.21 0.40
C THR A 70 29.48 20.56 1.20
N GLU A 71 28.25 20.62 0.68
CA GLU A 71 27.07 20.09 1.39
C GLU A 71 26.81 18.61 1.12
N GLN A 72 27.38 18.05 0.05
CA GLN A 72 27.16 16.66 -0.34
C GLN A 72 28.32 16.12 -1.18
N LEU A 73 28.54 14.81 -1.11
CA LEU A 73 29.47 14.06 -1.95
C LEU A 73 28.73 13.00 -2.75
N ARG A 74 29.13 12.82 -4.00
CA ARG A 74 28.67 11.72 -4.85
C ARG A 74 29.80 10.71 -5.01
N ILE A 75 29.53 9.46 -4.65
CA ILE A 75 30.49 8.35 -4.68
C ILE A 75 29.97 7.32 -5.66
N ILE A 76 30.78 6.97 -6.66
CA ILE A 76 30.47 5.88 -7.60
C ILE A 76 31.52 4.80 -7.42
N SER A 77 31.09 3.57 -7.15
CA SER A 77 31.96 2.43 -6.89
C SER A 77 31.66 1.25 -7.81
N ASN A 78 32.70 0.57 -8.28
CA ASN A 78 32.62 -0.65 -9.07
C ASN A 78 33.48 -1.72 -8.39
N LEU A 79 32.90 -2.87 -8.04
CA LEU A 79 33.66 -4.00 -7.51
C LEU A 79 34.37 -4.72 -8.67
N ASN A 80 35.60 -5.18 -8.45
CA ASN A 80 36.36 -5.92 -9.45
C ASN A 80 36.49 -7.39 -9.05
N ILE A 81 36.23 -8.27 -10.01
CA ILE A 81 36.36 -9.72 -9.86
C ILE A 81 37.37 -10.30 -10.85
N LYS A 82 37.84 -11.52 -10.60
CA LYS A 82 38.77 -12.24 -11.49
C LYS A 82 38.04 -12.84 -12.71
N PRO A 83 38.63 -12.82 -13.92
CA PRO A 83 38.02 -13.39 -15.12
C PRO A 83 37.68 -14.89 -15.04
N SER A 84 38.47 -15.67 -14.30
CA SER A 84 38.33 -17.14 -14.19
C SER A 84 36.97 -17.61 -13.64
N ILE A 85 36.23 -16.73 -12.95
CA ILE A 85 34.93 -17.01 -12.33
C ILE A 85 33.84 -17.20 -13.39
N ILE A 86 33.95 -16.50 -14.53
CA ILE A 86 32.92 -16.46 -15.55
C ILE A 86 32.82 -17.77 -16.35
N GLN A 87 33.90 -18.55 -16.37
CA GLN A 87 34.03 -19.75 -17.19
C GLN A 87 33.47 -21.01 -16.51
N GLN A 88 33.35 -21.01 -15.17
CA GLN A 88 32.87 -22.14 -14.39
C GLN A 88 31.40 -22.05 -14.01
N ALA A 89 30.76 -20.91 -14.24
CA ALA A 89 29.42 -20.62 -13.78
C ALA A 89 28.42 -20.63 -14.95
N THR A 90 27.41 -21.50 -14.86
CA THR A 90 26.19 -21.44 -15.65
C THR A 90 25.48 -20.08 -15.45
N GLN A 91 24.59 -19.70 -16.36
CA GLN A 91 23.91 -18.40 -16.30
C GLN A 91 23.10 -18.19 -15.01
N GLN A 92 22.62 -19.26 -14.37
CA GLN A 92 22.00 -19.24 -13.03
C GLN A 92 23.02 -19.07 -11.88
N GLU A 93 24.28 -19.47 -12.07
CA GLU A 93 25.36 -19.33 -11.08
C GLU A 93 26.06 -17.95 -11.16
N LEU A 94 25.81 -17.17 -12.21
CA LEU A 94 26.26 -15.77 -12.36
C LEU A 94 25.23 -14.74 -11.84
N GLU A 95 24.10 -15.21 -11.32
CA GLU A 95 23.07 -14.41 -10.64
C GLU A 95 23.29 -14.16 -9.11
N PRO A 96 24.45 -14.40 -8.45
CA PRO A 96 24.62 -13.83 -7.12
C PRO A 96 24.73 -12.31 -7.24
N ARG A 97 23.93 -11.61 -6.42
CA ARG A 97 24.19 -10.21 -6.10
C ARG A 97 25.49 -10.16 -5.30
N TRP A 98 26.59 -9.81 -5.96
CA TRP A 98 27.90 -9.60 -5.35
C TRP A 98 27.80 -8.53 -4.27
N GLN A 99 28.26 -8.82 -3.06
CA GLN A 99 28.18 -7.88 -1.95
C GLN A 99 29.55 -7.38 -1.55
N TYR A 100 29.64 -6.09 -1.26
CA TYR A 100 30.82 -5.44 -0.69
C TYR A 100 30.39 -4.20 0.09
N ALA A 101 31.27 -3.66 0.92
CA ALA A 101 31.01 -2.41 1.62
C ALA A 101 32.17 -1.43 1.48
N LEU A 102 31.83 -0.15 1.51
CA LEU A 102 32.78 0.93 1.65
C LEU A 102 32.71 1.44 3.09
N HIS A 103 33.79 1.21 3.83
CA HIS A 103 33.98 1.85 5.12
C HIS A 103 34.55 3.25 4.89
N TYR A 104 33.97 4.26 5.53
CA TYR A 104 34.41 5.64 5.34
C TYR A 104 34.45 6.42 6.65
N GLN A 105 35.42 7.32 6.72
CA GLN A 105 35.55 8.30 7.80
C GLN A 105 35.61 9.70 7.22
N VAL A 106 34.83 10.62 7.79
CA VAL A 106 34.88 12.05 7.50
C VAL A 106 35.69 12.72 8.61
N LEU A 107 36.68 13.51 8.21
CA LEU A 107 37.67 14.09 9.11
C LEU A 107 37.66 15.62 9.01
N ASP A 108 37.99 16.29 10.12
CA ASP A 108 38.31 17.71 10.12
C ASP A 108 39.75 17.99 9.64
N ARG A 109 40.15 19.26 9.69
CA ARG A 109 41.50 19.71 9.30
C ARG A 109 42.60 19.09 10.15
N GLN A 110 42.32 18.82 11.42
CA GLN A 110 43.23 18.24 12.41
C GLN A 110 43.24 16.69 12.37
N ASN A 111 42.49 16.08 11.44
CA ASN A 111 42.27 14.64 11.31
C ASN A 111 41.45 14.01 12.46
N HIS A 112 40.64 14.79 13.18
CA HIS A 112 39.64 14.20 14.08
C HIS A 112 38.48 13.62 13.28
N VAL A 113 38.04 12.43 13.67
CA VAL A 113 36.90 11.74 13.07
C VAL A 113 35.61 12.46 13.46
N LEU A 114 34.98 13.09 12.49
CA LEU A 114 33.67 13.73 12.63
C LEU A 114 32.53 12.72 12.46
N SER A 115 32.74 11.71 11.61
CA SER A 115 31.78 10.64 11.36
C SER A 115 32.50 9.41 10.84
N GLU A 116 32.06 8.23 11.26
CA GLU A 116 32.55 6.93 10.81
C GLU A 116 31.35 6.02 10.52
N GLN A 117 31.26 5.48 9.29
CA GLN A 117 30.17 4.61 8.89
C GLN A 117 30.62 3.61 7.81
N THR A 118 29.79 2.58 7.60
CA THR A 118 29.98 1.58 6.55
C THR A 118 28.76 1.56 5.63
N TYR A 119 29.01 1.65 4.32
CA TYR A 119 27.98 1.65 3.30
C TYR A 119 28.04 0.38 2.47
N TYR A 120 27.00 -0.44 2.56
CA TYR A 120 26.91 -1.76 1.91
C TYR A 120 26.30 -1.64 0.50
N HIS A 121 26.93 -2.31 -0.45
CA HIS A 121 26.54 -2.34 -1.85
C HIS A 121 26.27 -3.77 -2.32
N GLY A 122 25.16 -3.98 -3.02
CA GLY A 122 24.90 -5.18 -3.80
C GLY A 122 25.04 -4.89 -5.28
N THR A 123 26.03 -5.45 -5.96
CA THR A 123 26.29 -5.29 -7.40
C THR A 123 26.09 -6.59 -8.18
N ARG A 124 26.19 -6.54 -9.51
CA ARG A 124 26.04 -7.67 -10.41
C ARG A 124 26.91 -7.47 -11.64
N LEU A 125 27.02 -8.52 -12.45
CA LEU A 125 27.64 -8.47 -13.77
C LEU A 125 26.55 -8.56 -14.84
N THR A 126 26.25 -7.46 -15.53
CA THR A 126 25.25 -7.47 -16.61
C THR A 126 25.88 -7.72 -17.98
N ARG A 127 25.32 -8.70 -18.72
CA ARG A 127 25.66 -8.99 -20.13
C ARG A 127 24.67 -8.33 -21.06
N TYR A 128 25.17 -7.76 -22.15
CA TYR A 128 24.38 -7.16 -23.22
C TYR A 128 24.57 -7.94 -24.51
N GLN A 129 23.60 -7.84 -25.42
CA GLN A 129 23.63 -8.39 -26.76
C GLN A 129 23.40 -7.26 -27.77
N ASP A 130 24.16 -7.26 -28.85
CA ASP A 130 23.87 -6.43 -30.02
C ASP A 130 22.79 -7.08 -30.91
N GLU A 131 22.38 -6.36 -31.97
CA GLU A 131 21.40 -6.85 -32.96
C GLU A 131 21.87 -8.11 -33.70
N GLN A 132 23.18 -8.35 -33.77
CA GLN A 132 23.81 -9.50 -34.44
C GLN A 132 23.92 -10.72 -33.52
N GLY A 133 23.49 -10.59 -32.26
CA GLY A 133 23.47 -11.66 -31.29
C GLY A 133 24.79 -11.83 -30.51
N GLN A 134 25.77 -10.97 -30.70
CA GLN A 134 27.05 -11.02 -30.00
C GLN A 134 26.94 -10.39 -28.61
N GLN A 135 27.51 -11.06 -27.61
CA GLN A 135 27.40 -10.66 -26.21
C GLN A 135 28.62 -9.84 -25.76
N PHE A 136 28.46 -8.91 -24.82
CA PHE A 136 29.54 -8.10 -24.26
C PHE A 136 29.18 -7.48 -22.89
N TYR A 137 30.18 -6.87 -22.24
CA TYR A 137 30.02 -6.09 -21.00
C TYR A 137 30.18 -4.60 -21.28
N THR A 138 29.40 -3.75 -20.59
CA THR A 138 29.47 -2.29 -20.80
C THR A 138 30.66 -1.64 -20.11
N ASN A 139 31.16 -2.22 -19.02
CA ASN A 139 32.33 -1.72 -18.30
C ASN A 139 33.51 -2.67 -18.50
N TYR A 140 34.69 -2.14 -18.83
CA TYR A 140 35.90 -2.94 -19.00
C TYR A 140 37.19 -2.13 -18.73
N TYR A 141 38.29 -2.85 -18.58
CA TYR A 141 39.65 -2.29 -18.56
C TYR A 141 40.38 -2.71 -19.84
N ASP A 142 41.35 -1.90 -20.32
CA ASP A 142 42.17 -2.27 -21.49
C ASP A 142 43.03 -3.52 -21.23
N ASN A 143 43.48 -3.69 -19.99
CA ASN A 143 44.22 -4.85 -19.55
C ASN A 143 43.24 -5.84 -18.91
N ASN A 144 43.01 -6.94 -19.61
CA ASN A 144 41.98 -7.97 -19.41
C ASN A 144 42.07 -8.80 -18.11
N ASN A 145 42.71 -8.28 -17.07
CA ASN A 145 43.05 -9.04 -15.85
C ASN A 145 41.97 -8.96 -14.77
N LEU A 146 41.01 -8.05 -14.90
CA LEU A 146 39.91 -7.82 -13.96
C LEU A 146 38.63 -7.50 -14.72
N ILE A 147 37.50 -7.80 -14.09
CA ILE A 147 36.18 -7.48 -14.64
C ILE A 147 35.48 -6.54 -13.68
N PRO A 148 35.20 -5.30 -14.09
CA PRO A 148 34.43 -4.36 -13.29
C PRO A 148 32.94 -4.71 -13.34
N LEU A 149 32.36 -4.93 -12.17
CA LEU A 149 30.92 -5.10 -12.00
C LEU A 149 30.18 -3.78 -12.17
N ASP A 150 28.84 -3.85 -12.22
CA ASP A 150 27.97 -2.69 -12.37
C ASP A 150 28.26 -1.61 -11.31
N GLY A 151 28.22 -0.35 -11.74
CA GLY A 151 28.46 0.79 -10.86
C GLY A 151 27.38 0.94 -9.78
N ARG A 152 27.78 1.38 -8.59
CA ARG A 152 26.89 1.72 -7.49
C ARG A 152 27.10 3.16 -7.05
N LEU A 153 25.99 3.86 -6.89
CA LEU A 153 25.95 5.26 -6.52
C LEU A 153 25.61 5.39 -5.03
N ALA A 154 26.38 6.19 -4.30
CA ALA A 154 26.05 6.68 -2.97
C ALA A 154 26.13 8.21 -2.96
N ILE A 155 25.19 8.86 -2.26
CA ILE A 155 25.21 10.30 -2.01
C ILE A 155 25.31 10.50 -0.50
N LEU A 156 26.39 11.16 -0.06
CA LEU A 156 26.63 11.49 1.34
C LEU A 156 26.27 12.96 1.58
N SER A 157 25.43 13.22 2.59
CA SER A 157 25.14 14.59 3.04
C SER A 157 26.17 15.03 4.09
N LEU A 158 26.76 16.20 3.89
CA LEU A 158 27.69 16.85 4.81
C LEU A 158 27.07 18.06 5.52
N LYS A 159 25.76 18.31 5.35
CA LYS A 159 25.08 19.48 5.94
C LYS A 159 25.21 19.59 7.46
N SER A 160 25.28 18.46 8.16
CA SER A 160 25.47 18.40 9.60
C SER A 160 26.95 18.40 10.03
N LEU A 161 27.89 18.44 9.09
CA LEU A 161 29.34 18.35 9.30
C LEU A 161 30.06 19.55 8.63
N PRO A 162 29.82 20.79 9.10
CA PRO A 162 30.34 22.00 8.45
C PRO A 162 31.87 22.11 8.44
N THR A 163 32.56 21.38 9.32
CA THR A 163 34.02 21.33 9.45
C THR A 163 34.67 20.18 8.67
N ALA A 164 33.91 19.44 7.85
CA ALA A 164 34.43 18.33 7.07
C ALA A 164 35.41 18.81 5.99
N GLU A 165 36.66 18.37 6.08
CA GLU A 165 37.73 18.73 5.13
C GLU A 165 38.34 17.52 4.44
N LYS A 166 38.19 16.30 4.98
CA LYS A 166 38.67 15.08 4.31
C LYS A 166 37.67 13.95 4.43
N ILE A 167 37.71 13.05 3.46
CA ILE A 167 37.07 11.73 3.56
C ILE A 167 38.09 10.67 3.21
N GLN A 168 38.13 9.61 4.01
CA GLN A 168 38.90 8.43 3.69
C GLN A 168 37.99 7.23 3.50
N LEU A 169 38.32 6.39 2.51
CA LEU A 169 37.55 5.21 2.13
C LEU A 169 38.41 3.95 2.12
N LYS A 170 37.80 2.84 2.54
CA LYS A 170 38.39 1.51 2.60
C LYS A 170 37.35 0.48 2.15
N LEU A 171 37.80 -0.61 1.55
CA LEU A 171 36.92 -1.68 1.07
C LEU A 171 36.74 -2.76 2.13
N GLU A 172 35.55 -3.31 2.21
CA GLU A 172 35.26 -4.58 2.89
C GLU A 172 34.61 -5.52 1.87
N THR A 173 35.20 -6.69 1.67
CA THR A 173 34.73 -7.69 0.71
C THR A 173 34.12 -8.87 1.46
N PHE A 174 32.90 -9.28 1.08
CA PHE A 174 32.26 -10.47 1.63
C PHE A 174 32.50 -11.71 0.76
N GLU A 175 32.83 -11.49 -0.52
CA GLU A 175 33.05 -12.54 -1.50
C GLU A 175 34.54 -12.83 -1.67
N SER A 176 34.94 -14.09 -1.53
CA SER A 176 36.35 -14.51 -1.67
C SER A 176 36.93 -14.25 -3.06
N GLN A 177 36.06 -14.05 -4.05
CA GLN A 177 36.43 -13.86 -5.45
C GLN A 177 36.54 -12.37 -5.84
N ALA A 178 36.14 -11.46 -4.95
CA ALA A 178 36.35 -10.02 -5.11
C ALA A 178 37.81 -9.66 -4.84
N VAL A 179 38.39 -8.82 -5.70
CA VAL A 179 39.82 -8.45 -5.61
C VAL A 179 40.00 -7.09 -4.95
N ASP A 180 39.33 -6.08 -5.50
CA ASP A 180 39.34 -4.71 -5.03
C ASP A 180 38.07 -4.01 -5.55
N ALA A 181 37.90 -2.73 -5.19
CA ALA A 181 36.90 -1.88 -5.79
C ALA A 181 37.57 -0.63 -6.34
N VAL A 182 36.99 -0.04 -7.37
CA VAL A 182 37.41 1.28 -7.86
C VAL A 182 36.32 2.29 -7.57
N ILE A 183 36.72 3.50 -7.18
CA ILE A 183 35.81 4.58 -6.83
C ILE A 183 36.07 5.85 -7.63
N ARG A 184 35.01 6.64 -7.79
CA ARG A 184 35.03 8.01 -8.27
C ARG A 184 34.26 8.86 -7.27
N LEU A 185 34.89 9.92 -6.80
CA LEU A 185 34.26 10.87 -5.90
C LEU A 185 33.97 12.17 -6.65
N TYR A 186 32.84 12.79 -6.37
CA TYR A 186 32.44 14.05 -6.99
C TYR A 186 31.83 15.00 -5.96
N VAL A 187 32.01 16.29 -6.22
CA VAL A 187 31.42 17.40 -5.45
C VAL A 187 30.53 18.25 -6.34
N PRO A 188 29.47 18.88 -5.82
CA PRO A 188 28.63 19.78 -6.62
C PRO A 188 29.44 20.98 -7.11
N ILE A 189 29.24 21.37 -8.37
CA ILE A 189 29.80 22.61 -8.90
C ILE A 189 28.96 23.78 -8.39
N LYS A 190 29.58 24.70 -7.65
CA LYS A 190 28.93 25.96 -7.24
C LYS A 190 29.00 26.95 -8.39
N VAL A 191 27.91 27.10 -9.12
CA VAL A 191 27.75 28.16 -10.14
C VAL A 191 26.93 29.29 -9.54
N ALA A 192 27.46 30.51 -9.53
CA ALA A 192 26.71 31.69 -9.09
C ALA A 192 25.52 31.95 -10.01
N GLU A 193 24.33 32.23 -9.45
CA GLU A 193 23.06 32.30 -10.20
C GLU A 193 23.10 33.20 -11.44
N HIS A 194 23.75 34.36 -11.33
CA HIS A 194 23.91 35.32 -12.44
C HIS A 194 24.74 34.77 -13.62
N ARG A 195 25.57 33.74 -13.41
CA ARG A 195 26.34 33.08 -14.49
C ARG A 195 25.58 31.92 -15.13
N ILE A 196 24.60 31.33 -14.45
CA ILE A 196 23.90 30.12 -14.90
C ILE A 196 23.17 30.36 -16.23
N GLY A 197 22.43 31.48 -16.35
CA GLY A 197 21.73 31.84 -17.60
C GLY A 197 22.68 32.05 -18.78
N THR A 198 23.85 32.64 -18.54
CA THR A 198 24.86 32.86 -19.61
C THR A 198 25.62 31.58 -19.99
N SER A 199 25.79 30.63 -19.06
CA SER A 199 26.51 29.38 -19.29
C SER A 199 25.80 28.48 -20.30
N TRP A 200 24.46 28.40 -20.26
CA TRP A 200 23.69 27.62 -21.24
C TRP A 200 23.91 28.13 -22.67
N LEU A 201 23.91 29.46 -22.85
CA LEU A 201 24.08 30.10 -24.17
C LEU A 201 25.47 29.88 -24.77
N ARG A 202 26.51 29.75 -23.93
CA ARG A 202 27.90 29.53 -24.35
C ARG A 202 28.25 28.07 -24.61
N MET A 203 27.38 27.13 -24.24
CA MET A 203 27.56 25.71 -24.52
C MET A 203 27.26 25.41 -25.98
N ASN A 204 28.06 24.53 -26.58
CA ASN A 204 27.75 23.99 -27.91
C ASN A 204 26.60 22.96 -27.81
N ASP A 205 26.02 22.60 -28.96
CA ASP A 205 24.86 21.69 -28.98
C ASP A 205 25.19 20.32 -28.40
N LYS A 206 26.42 19.83 -28.57
CA LYS A 206 26.89 18.58 -27.97
C LYS A 206 26.84 18.62 -26.43
N GLN A 207 27.26 19.73 -25.82
CA GLN A 207 27.21 19.93 -24.37
C GLN A 207 25.78 20.08 -23.86
N LYS A 208 24.94 20.82 -24.58
CA LYS A 208 23.52 20.99 -24.26
C LYS A 208 22.78 19.66 -24.31
N GLN A 209 22.97 18.87 -25.36
CA GLN A 209 22.37 17.55 -25.50
C GLN A 209 22.90 16.56 -24.44
N ALA A 210 24.19 16.64 -24.09
CA ALA A 210 24.75 15.80 -23.03
C ALA A 210 24.11 16.10 -21.64
N LEU A 211 23.81 17.36 -21.34
CA LEU A 211 23.10 17.74 -20.11
C LEU A 211 21.62 17.34 -20.16
N ALA A 212 20.98 17.46 -21.33
CA ALA A 212 19.57 17.12 -21.52
C ALA A 212 19.31 15.61 -21.60
N LYS A 213 20.34 14.74 -21.72
CA LYS A 213 20.20 13.29 -21.96
C LYS A 213 19.27 12.58 -20.96
N GLY A 214 19.18 13.04 -19.71
CA GLY A 214 18.29 12.49 -18.68
C GLY A 214 16.89 13.12 -18.62
N SER A 215 16.58 14.04 -19.52
CA SER A 215 15.30 14.75 -19.58
C SER A 215 14.39 14.10 -20.64
N VAL A 216 13.08 14.22 -20.44
CA VAL A 216 12.07 13.71 -21.39
C VAL A 216 12.20 14.42 -22.75
N TYR A 217 12.60 15.68 -22.73
CA TYR A 217 12.74 16.51 -23.92
C TYR A 217 14.22 16.74 -24.30
N PRO A 218 14.54 16.80 -25.60
CA PRO A 218 15.86 17.17 -26.09
C PRO A 218 16.20 18.62 -25.71
N ALA A 219 17.49 18.96 -25.73
CA ALA A 219 17.97 20.25 -25.21
C ALA A 219 17.30 21.50 -25.82
N ALA A 220 16.80 21.40 -27.06
CA ALA A 220 16.12 22.48 -27.76
C ALA A 220 14.71 22.79 -27.22
N LEU A 221 14.06 21.81 -26.58
CA LEU A 221 12.67 21.91 -26.09
C LEU A 221 12.58 22.14 -24.58
N LEU A 222 13.73 22.22 -23.88
CA LEU A 222 13.76 22.48 -22.46
C LEU A 222 13.32 23.93 -22.15
N ASN A 223 12.53 24.10 -21.10
CA ASN A 223 12.19 25.42 -20.58
C ASN A 223 13.37 26.00 -19.74
N GLU A 224 13.31 27.28 -19.41
CA GLU A 224 14.40 27.95 -18.67
C GLU A 224 14.62 27.36 -17.27
N ASN A 225 13.57 26.93 -16.57
CA ASN A 225 13.71 26.30 -15.25
C ASN A 225 14.39 24.93 -15.33
N GLU A 226 14.10 24.14 -16.36
CA GLU A 226 14.75 22.85 -16.62
C GLU A 226 16.23 23.06 -16.94
N LYS A 227 16.57 24.02 -17.81
CA LYS A 227 17.96 24.39 -18.11
C LYS A 227 18.72 24.82 -16.85
N LEU A 228 18.12 25.70 -16.04
CA LEU A 228 18.69 26.15 -14.76
C LEU A 228 18.91 24.98 -13.81
N ASN A 229 17.95 24.06 -13.71
CA ASN A 229 18.07 22.87 -12.86
C ASN A 229 19.19 21.94 -13.33
N LEU A 230 19.34 21.69 -14.63
CA LEU A 230 20.42 20.88 -15.17
C LEU A 230 21.81 21.49 -14.88
N LEU A 231 21.92 22.82 -14.95
CA LEU A 231 23.17 23.53 -14.65
C LEU A 231 23.47 23.60 -13.14
N ARG A 232 22.45 23.71 -12.28
CA ARG A 232 22.60 23.73 -10.82
C ARG A 232 23.10 22.40 -10.25
N HIS A 233 22.81 21.28 -10.90
CA HIS A 233 23.12 19.93 -10.39
C HIS A 233 24.34 19.28 -11.06
N GLN A 234 25.30 20.08 -11.53
CA GLN A 234 26.54 19.57 -12.10
C GLN A 234 27.53 19.10 -11.02
N TRP A 235 28.36 18.11 -11.38
CA TRP A 235 29.30 17.45 -10.50
C TRP A 235 30.73 17.58 -11.04
N SER A 236 31.68 17.95 -10.17
CA SER A 236 33.12 18.00 -10.46
C SER A 236 33.81 16.79 -9.82
N PRO A 237 34.68 16.06 -10.56
CA PRO A 237 35.43 14.95 -9.98
C PRO A 237 36.44 15.45 -8.93
N LEU A 238 36.67 14.62 -7.93
CA LEU A 238 37.65 14.84 -6.87
C LEU A 238 38.72 13.75 -6.92
N GLY A 239 39.98 14.17 -6.92
CA GLY A 239 41.14 13.27 -6.86
C GLY A 239 41.55 12.96 -5.42
N PRO A 240 42.17 11.80 -5.17
CA PRO A 240 42.72 11.45 -3.87
C PRO A 240 43.95 12.29 -3.54
N GLN A 241 44.22 12.44 -2.25
CA GLN A 241 45.41 13.09 -1.72
C GLN A 241 46.60 12.12 -1.75
N GLY A 242 47.75 12.60 -2.22
CA GLY A 242 49.01 11.86 -2.22
C GLY A 242 49.63 11.70 -3.60
N VAL A 243 50.54 10.73 -3.73
CA VAL A 243 51.25 10.38 -4.97
C VAL A 243 50.73 9.05 -5.50
N VAL A 244 50.47 8.98 -6.82
CA VAL A 244 50.11 7.74 -7.53
C VAL A 244 51.14 6.64 -7.24
N ASP A 245 50.69 5.41 -7.07
CA ASP A 245 51.47 4.19 -6.76
C ASP A 245 52.12 4.15 -5.36
N ARG A 246 52.20 5.29 -4.65
CA ARG A 246 52.59 5.32 -3.23
C ARG A 246 51.40 5.37 -2.30
N ASP A 247 50.51 6.33 -2.49
CA ASP A 247 49.39 6.61 -1.59
C ASP A 247 48.08 6.02 -2.12
N TYR A 248 47.87 6.07 -3.45
CA TYR A 248 46.71 5.50 -4.14
C TYR A 248 47.10 4.90 -5.49
N GLN A 249 46.28 3.99 -6.03
CA GLN A 249 46.41 3.50 -7.40
C GLN A 249 45.27 4.03 -8.27
N ALA A 250 45.56 4.37 -9.52
CA ALA A 250 44.56 4.82 -10.49
C ALA A 250 44.46 3.83 -11.67
N ARG A 251 43.26 3.70 -12.22
CA ARG A 251 42.98 2.91 -13.43
C ARG A 251 42.08 3.72 -14.37
N THR A 252 42.09 3.37 -15.64
CA THR A 252 41.14 3.90 -16.62
C THR A 252 40.02 2.88 -16.81
N LEU A 253 38.81 3.24 -16.37
CA LEU A 253 37.62 2.45 -16.60
C LEU A 253 36.97 2.92 -17.91
N TYR A 254 36.76 2.01 -18.84
CA TYR A 254 36.02 2.27 -20.06
C TYR A 254 34.57 1.84 -19.87
N ALA A 255 33.66 2.70 -20.30
CA ALA A 255 32.23 2.46 -20.31
C ALA A 255 31.68 2.73 -21.71
N LEU A 256 30.97 1.74 -22.26
CA LEU A 256 30.20 1.92 -23.49
C LEU A 256 28.99 2.82 -23.20
N ASN A 257 28.78 3.84 -24.04
CA ASN A 257 27.60 4.69 -23.94
C ASN A 257 26.33 3.88 -24.25
N ASP A 258 25.19 4.25 -23.67
CA ASP A 258 23.87 3.69 -23.97
C ASP A 258 23.61 3.72 -25.49
N VAL A 259 23.86 2.59 -26.14
CA VAL A 259 23.15 2.17 -27.35
C VAL A 259 22.09 1.20 -26.87
N ASP A 260 20.96 1.11 -27.59
CA ASP A 260 19.78 0.28 -27.26
C ASP A 260 20.08 -1.23 -27.33
N TYR A 261 21.04 -1.70 -26.53
CA TYR A 261 21.44 -3.09 -26.45
C TYR A 261 20.53 -3.86 -25.51
N LYS A 262 20.21 -5.09 -25.89
CA LYS A 262 19.32 -5.95 -25.12
C LYS A 262 20.11 -6.67 -24.03
N GLU A 263 19.67 -6.54 -22.77
CA GLU A 263 20.24 -7.31 -21.64
C GLU A 263 20.02 -8.82 -21.87
N VAL A 264 21.09 -9.61 -21.86
CA VAL A 264 21.06 -11.07 -22.06
C VAL A 264 20.65 -11.75 -20.76
N GLY A 265 19.75 -12.75 -20.83
CA GLY A 265 19.36 -13.55 -19.65
C GLY A 265 18.27 -12.93 -18.80
N ARG A 266 18.11 -11.61 -18.89
CA ARG A 266 16.85 -10.98 -18.52
C ARG A 266 15.89 -11.23 -19.67
N GLN A 267 15.14 -12.34 -19.61
CA GLN A 267 13.75 -12.21 -20.04
C GLN A 267 13.26 -11.00 -19.24
N ALA A 268 13.02 -9.89 -19.93
CA ALA A 268 12.15 -8.89 -19.36
C ALA A 268 10.88 -9.68 -19.04
N LEU A 269 10.75 -10.13 -17.79
CA LEU A 269 9.48 -10.56 -17.24
C LEU A 269 8.60 -9.41 -17.66
N SER A 270 7.77 -9.68 -18.67
CA SER A 270 6.89 -8.66 -19.21
C SER A 270 6.19 -8.11 -17.97
N THR A 271 6.23 -6.79 -17.81
CA THR A 271 5.87 -6.07 -16.57
C THR A 271 4.42 -6.33 -16.15
N GLY A 272 4.13 -7.54 -15.66
CA GLY A 272 2.81 -8.07 -15.38
C GLY A 272 2.87 -8.96 -14.14
N LEU A 273 1.69 -9.21 -13.56
CA LEU A 273 1.56 -9.95 -12.32
C LEU A 273 1.05 -11.35 -12.59
N VAL A 274 1.65 -12.35 -11.97
CA VAL A 274 1.13 -13.72 -12.06
C VAL A 274 -0.21 -13.80 -11.32
N VAL A 275 -1.24 -14.30 -11.99
CA VAL A 275 -2.57 -14.56 -11.44
C VAL A 275 -2.90 -16.04 -11.62
N ASP A 276 -3.42 -16.66 -10.57
CA ASP A 276 -3.88 -18.06 -10.57
C ASP A 276 -5.11 -18.21 -9.67
N ALA A 277 -5.49 -19.46 -9.36
CA ALA A 277 -6.69 -19.78 -8.61
C ALA A 277 -6.57 -19.50 -7.09
N GLN A 278 -5.34 -19.47 -6.56
CA GLN A 278 -5.04 -19.26 -5.14
C GLN A 278 -4.44 -17.87 -4.87
N GLN A 279 -3.88 -17.23 -5.90
CA GLN A 279 -3.26 -15.92 -5.84
C GLN A 279 -3.93 -14.94 -6.81
N PRO A 280 -5.10 -14.37 -6.43
CA PRO A 280 -5.73 -13.34 -7.22
C PRO A 280 -4.93 -12.04 -7.25
N ILE A 281 -5.28 -11.19 -8.19
CA ILE A 281 -4.81 -9.80 -8.29
C ILE A 281 -5.98 -8.85 -8.10
N VAL A 282 -5.82 -7.87 -7.20
CA VAL A 282 -6.81 -6.83 -6.94
C VAL A 282 -6.40 -5.53 -7.60
N ILE A 283 -7.28 -5.00 -8.46
CA ILE A 283 -7.07 -3.80 -9.27
C ILE A 283 -8.02 -2.70 -8.77
N PRO A 284 -7.50 -1.56 -8.27
CA PRO A 284 -8.32 -0.40 -7.99
C PRO A 284 -8.70 0.31 -9.29
N VAL A 285 -10.00 0.37 -9.57
CA VAL A 285 -10.58 1.13 -10.69
C VAL A 285 -10.99 2.51 -10.17
N VAL A 286 -10.37 3.56 -10.69
CA VAL A 286 -10.56 4.95 -10.24
C VAL A 286 -11.30 5.80 -11.31
N GLY A 287 -11.70 7.03 -10.97
CA GLY A 287 -12.34 7.96 -11.91
C GLY A 287 -13.84 7.73 -12.08
N SER A 288 -14.36 7.93 -13.30
CA SER A 288 -15.77 7.70 -13.67
C SER A 288 -16.08 6.24 -14.06
N GLY A 289 -15.10 5.34 -13.95
CA GLY A 289 -15.12 4.02 -14.56
C GLY A 289 -14.60 4.07 -15.99
N SER A 290 -13.98 2.98 -16.45
CA SER A 290 -13.32 2.92 -17.75
C SER A 290 -13.49 1.55 -18.40
N ARG A 291 -13.22 1.50 -19.71
CA ARG A 291 -13.02 0.24 -20.41
C ARG A 291 -11.67 -0.30 -20.00
N LEU A 292 -11.66 -1.48 -19.41
CA LEU A 292 -10.46 -2.21 -19.05
C LEU A 292 -10.13 -3.23 -20.14
N LEU A 293 -8.84 -3.38 -20.41
CA LEU A 293 -8.27 -4.40 -21.29
C LEU A 293 -7.33 -5.25 -20.45
N LEU A 294 -7.71 -6.50 -20.18
CA LEU A 294 -6.88 -7.49 -19.47
C LEU A 294 -6.03 -8.24 -20.50
N ASP A 295 -4.76 -7.86 -20.64
CA ASP A 295 -3.80 -8.56 -21.48
C ASP A 295 -3.20 -9.72 -20.66
N LEU A 296 -3.54 -10.95 -21.06
CA LEU A 296 -3.19 -12.19 -20.38
C LEU A 296 -2.23 -13.00 -21.26
N LYS A 297 -1.15 -13.49 -20.66
CA LYS A 297 -0.14 -14.33 -21.33
C LYS A 297 0.15 -15.59 -20.50
N PRO A 298 0.45 -16.72 -21.13
CA PRO A 298 0.83 -17.92 -20.39
C PRO A 298 2.18 -17.66 -19.67
N VAL A 299 2.29 -18.08 -18.40
CA VAL A 299 3.57 -18.03 -17.67
C VAL A 299 4.53 -19.07 -18.24
N ASP A 300 4.02 -20.28 -18.48
CA ASP A 300 4.76 -21.40 -19.07
C ASP A 300 4.19 -21.78 -20.44
N GLN A 301 5.08 -22.18 -21.36
CA GLN A 301 4.72 -22.58 -22.73
C GLN A 301 3.77 -23.80 -22.80
N THR A 302 3.58 -24.51 -21.69
CA THR A 302 2.69 -25.68 -21.54
C THR A 302 1.23 -25.30 -21.33
N THR A 303 0.93 -24.01 -21.09
CA THR A 303 -0.45 -23.55 -20.90
C THR A 303 -1.16 -23.47 -22.25
N HIS A 304 -1.83 -24.55 -22.61
CA HIS A 304 -2.67 -24.65 -23.81
C HIS A 304 -4.16 -24.71 -23.47
N GLY A 305 -4.97 -24.28 -24.44
CA GLY A 305 -6.44 -24.31 -24.40
C GLY A 305 -7.08 -23.17 -23.61
N ASP A 306 -8.41 -23.20 -23.58
CA ASP A 306 -9.20 -22.17 -22.91
C ASP A 306 -8.96 -22.16 -21.40
N VAL A 307 -8.75 -20.97 -20.84
CA VAL A 307 -8.61 -20.77 -19.39
C VAL A 307 -9.77 -19.93 -18.87
N VAL A 308 -10.43 -20.41 -17.83
CA VAL A 308 -11.51 -19.68 -17.17
C VAL A 308 -10.91 -18.57 -16.28
N ILE A 309 -11.33 -17.34 -16.54
CA ILE A 309 -11.03 -16.16 -15.74
C ILE A 309 -12.28 -15.79 -14.94
N THR A 310 -12.15 -15.73 -13.61
CA THR A 310 -13.25 -15.31 -12.72
C THR A 310 -12.95 -13.92 -12.17
N LEU A 311 -13.93 -13.04 -12.29
CA LEU A 311 -13.85 -11.64 -11.90
C LEU A 311 -14.85 -11.34 -10.78
N HIS A 312 -14.40 -10.69 -9.71
CA HIS A 312 -15.27 -10.15 -8.66
C HIS A 312 -15.10 -8.64 -8.57
N TRP A 313 -16.20 -7.89 -8.61
CA TRP A 313 -16.16 -6.45 -8.46
C TRP A 313 -16.81 -5.99 -7.15
N PHE A 314 -16.19 -4.99 -6.53
CA PHE A 314 -16.62 -4.39 -5.27
C PHE A 314 -16.66 -2.86 -5.37
N GLY A 315 -17.86 -2.29 -5.45
CA GLY A 315 -18.14 -0.87 -5.48
C GLY A 315 -18.33 -0.25 -4.09
N THR A 316 -19.11 0.84 -4.02
CA THR A 316 -19.26 1.68 -2.82
C THR A 316 -20.24 1.13 -1.77
N GLY A 317 -21.20 0.30 -2.17
CA GLY A 317 -22.24 -0.26 -1.30
C GLY A 317 -22.22 -1.78 -1.19
N LEU A 318 -22.96 -2.33 -0.22
CA LEU A 318 -23.06 -3.78 0.01
C LEU A 318 -23.60 -4.56 -1.21
N LYS A 319 -24.50 -3.94 -1.99
CA LYS A 319 -25.06 -4.52 -3.22
C LYS A 319 -24.34 -4.11 -4.49
N ALA A 320 -23.39 -3.16 -4.41
CA ALA A 320 -22.60 -2.73 -5.55
C ALA A 320 -21.49 -3.77 -5.79
N ARG A 321 -21.88 -4.99 -6.17
CA ARG A 321 -20.99 -6.13 -6.37
C ARG A 321 -21.52 -7.03 -7.46
N TRP A 322 -20.62 -7.65 -8.21
CA TRP A 322 -20.97 -8.68 -9.18
C TRP A 322 -19.83 -9.67 -9.36
N GLN A 323 -20.16 -10.84 -9.87
CA GLN A 323 -19.22 -11.87 -10.30
C GLN A 323 -19.46 -12.17 -11.78
N LYS A 324 -18.38 -12.33 -12.54
CA LYS A 324 -18.43 -12.68 -13.97
C LYS A 324 -17.34 -13.69 -14.30
N GLN A 325 -17.67 -14.68 -15.14
CA GLN A 325 -16.70 -15.60 -15.71
C GLN A 325 -16.50 -15.29 -17.20
N MET A 326 -15.25 -15.39 -17.65
CA MET A 326 -14.86 -15.18 -19.05
C MET A 326 -13.88 -16.27 -19.46
N LEU A 327 -13.91 -16.66 -20.73
CA LEU A 327 -12.95 -17.62 -21.30
C LEU A 327 -11.82 -16.85 -21.99
N TRP A 328 -10.59 -17.20 -21.67
CA TRP A 328 -9.39 -16.74 -22.37
C TRP A 328 -8.91 -17.84 -23.32
N HIS A 329 -8.94 -17.55 -24.63
CA HIS A 329 -8.65 -18.51 -25.71
C HIS A 329 -7.16 -18.57 -26.12
N GLY A 330 -6.26 -17.98 -25.33
CA GLY A 330 -4.83 -17.90 -25.64
C GLY A 330 -4.33 -16.50 -25.99
N ALA A 331 -3.03 -16.38 -26.26
CA ALA A 331 -2.37 -15.10 -26.49
C ALA A 331 -2.79 -14.49 -27.85
N GLY A 332 -3.38 -13.30 -27.85
CA GLY A 332 -3.68 -12.57 -29.09
C GLY A 332 -4.68 -11.42 -28.93
N THR A 333 -5.66 -11.55 -28.04
CA THR A 333 -6.65 -10.51 -27.75
C THR A 333 -6.87 -10.32 -26.25
N PRO A 334 -6.81 -9.08 -25.73
CA PRO A 334 -7.12 -8.81 -24.34
C PRO A 334 -8.60 -9.03 -24.06
N LEU A 335 -8.93 -9.45 -22.83
CA LEU A 335 -10.32 -9.49 -22.40
C LEU A 335 -10.80 -8.08 -22.10
N GLU A 336 -11.97 -7.72 -22.64
CA GLU A 336 -12.52 -6.37 -22.51
C GLU A 336 -13.72 -6.32 -21.57
N LEU A 337 -13.77 -5.29 -20.73
CA LEU A 337 -14.86 -5.07 -19.80
C LEU A 337 -15.01 -3.59 -19.45
N THR A 338 -16.24 -3.13 -19.25
CA THR A 338 -16.51 -1.80 -18.69
C THR A 338 -16.79 -1.96 -17.21
N VAL A 339 -16.03 -1.27 -16.37
CA VAL A 339 -16.10 -1.43 -14.91
C VAL A 339 -16.25 -0.08 -14.24
N GLN A 340 -17.24 0.01 -13.36
CA GLN A 340 -17.45 1.18 -12.51
C GLN A 340 -16.33 1.29 -11.45
N PRO A 341 -16.11 2.49 -10.86
CA PRO A 341 -15.10 2.68 -9.83
C PRO A 341 -15.30 1.74 -8.64
N GLY A 342 -14.19 1.16 -8.16
CA GLY A 342 -14.22 0.11 -7.13
C GLY A 342 -12.96 -0.76 -7.15
N LEU A 343 -13.06 -1.96 -6.59
CA LEU A 343 -12.01 -2.98 -6.64
C LEU A 343 -12.44 -4.10 -7.58
N LEU A 344 -11.58 -4.47 -8.52
CA LEU A 344 -11.74 -5.64 -9.37
C LEU A 344 -10.73 -6.70 -8.95
N GLU A 345 -11.21 -7.83 -8.44
CA GLU A 345 -10.41 -9.01 -8.16
C GLU A 345 -10.45 -9.97 -9.35
N VAL A 346 -9.27 -10.41 -9.79
CA VAL A 346 -9.09 -11.29 -10.95
C VAL A 346 -8.50 -12.62 -10.49
N HIS A 347 -9.15 -13.72 -10.84
CA HIS A 347 -8.70 -15.10 -10.64
C HIS A 347 -8.54 -15.78 -11.99
N SER A 348 -7.58 -16.71 -12.08
CA SER A 348 -7.37 -17.52 -13.28
C SER A 348 -7.26 -18.99 -12.92
N ALA A 349 -7.96 -19.87 -13.64
CA ALA A 349 -7.91 -21.32 -13.39
C ALA A 349 -6.52 -21.93 -13.61
N LYS A 350 -5.65 -21.28 -14.40
CA LYS A 350 -4.25 -21.64 -14.61
C LYS A 350 -3.35 -20.42 -14.40
N PRO A 351 -2.06 -20.57 -14.03
CA PRO A 351 -1.15 -19.44 -13.89
C PRO A 351 -0.97 -18.66 -15.19
N LEU A 352 -1.38 -17.38 -15.18
CA LEU A 352 -1.23 -16.45 -16.30
C LEU A 352 -0.54 -15.17 -15.83
N LEU A 353 0.20 -14.53 -16.72
CA LEU A 353 0.73 -13.19 -16.52
C LEU A 353 -0.33 -12.16 -16.94
N LEU A 354 -0.69 -11.26 -16.04
CA LEU A 354 -1.71 -10.23 -16.23
C LEU A 354 -1.08 -8.83 -16.36
N LYS A 355 -1.49 -8.10 -17.40
CA LYS A 355 -1.39 -6.65 -17.52
C LYS A 355 -2.76 -6.04 -17.71
N VAL A 356 -2.98 -4.84 -17.18
CA VAL A 356 -4.28 -4.17 -17.24
C VAL A 356 -4.11 -2.78 -17.80
N PHE A 357 -4.85 -2.48 -18.85
CA PHE A 357 -4.91 -1.14 -19.43
C PHE A 357 -6.29 -0.53 -19.23
N SER A 358 -6.32 0.74 -18.84
CA SER A 358 -7.50 1.59 -18.83
C SER A 358 -7.60 2.35 -20.14
N GLN A 359 -8.81 2.46 -20.67
CA GLN A 359 -9.12 3.28 -21.84
C GLN A 359 -10.47 3.99 -21.61
N GLU A 360 -10.49 5.31 -21.69
CA GLU A 360 -11.73 6.09 -21.45
C GLU A 360 -12.77 5.86 -22.55
N HIS A 361 -12.34 5.90 -23.82
CA HIS A 361 -13.18 5.67 -24.99
C HIS A 361 -12.40 4.97 -26.10
N LEU A 362 -13.11 4.34 -27.05
CA LEU A 362 -12.47 3.63 -28.16
C LEU A 362 -11.55 4.60 -28.96
N GLY A 363 -10.26 4.28 -29.04
CA GLY A 363 -9.25 5.11 -29.72
C GLY A 363 -8.45 6.04 -28.81
N ALA A 364 -8.85 6.22 -27.54
CA ALA A 364 -8.05 6.92 -26.54
C ALA A 364 -6.74 6.16 -26.22
N GLU A 365 -5.75 6.88 -25.70
CA GLU A 365 -4.50 6.29 -25.22
C GLU A 365 -4.77 5.21 -24.15
N LYS A 366 -4.08 4.08 -24.27
CA LYS A 366 -4.16 2.99 -23.28
C LYS A 366 -3.21 3.32 -22.12
N ILE A 367 -3.75 3.51 -20.93
CA ILE A 367 -2.98 3.79 -19.72
C ILE A 367 -2.77 2.47 -18.97
N ASP A 368 -1.53 2.07 -18.74
CA ASP A 368 -1.22 0.90 -17.91
C ASP A 368 -1.61 1.18 -16.45
N ILE A 369 -2.59 0.44 -15.95
CA ILE A 369 -3.07 0.50 -14.57
C ILE A 369 -2.77 -0.80 -13.81
N THR A 370 -1.83 -1.61 -14.32
CA THR A 370 -1.38 -2.83 -13.64
C THR A 370 -0.90 -2.46 -12.23
N PRO A 371 -1.47 -3.07 -11.16
CA PRO A 371 -1.21 -2.63 -9.80
C PRO A 371 0.28 -2.71 -9.43
N GLN A 372 0.84 -1.63 -8.90
CA GLN A 372 2.18 -1.66 -8.32
C GLN A 372 2.08 -2.19 -6.89
N LEU A 373 2.44 -3.46 -6.69
CA LEU A 373 2.41 -4.07 -5.36
C LEU A 373 3.41 -3.40 -4.42
N VAL A 374 2.91 -2.90 -3.28
CA VAL A 374 3.75 -2.28 -2.25
C VAL A 374 4.59 -3.37 -1.59
N ASN A 375 5.86 -3.09 -1.31
CA ASN A 375 6.74 -4.03 -0.63
C ASN A 375 6.90 -3.65 0.85
N THR A 376 6.78 -4.62 1.74
CA THR A 376 7.21 -4.53 3.14
C THR A 376 8.36 -5.50 3.39
N TYR A 377 9.17 -5.23 4.40
CA TYR A 377 10.30 -6.05 4.78
C TYR A 377 10.06 -6.69 6.15
N ALA A 378 10.36 -7.98 6.26
CA ALA A 378 10.26 -8.75 7.50
C ALA A 378 11.55 -9.53 7.76
N TYR A 379 11.92 -9.69 9.02
CA TYR A 379 13.17 -10.32 9.45
C TYR A 379 12.86 -11.67 10.11
N TYR A 380 13.77 -12.63 9.95
CA TYR A 380 13.64 -13.94 10.62
C TYR A 380 13.85 -13.81 12.13
N ALA A 381 12.88 -14.27 12.92
CA ALA A 381 12.86 -14.09 14.36
C ALA A 381 13.79 -15.05 15.13
N ASP A 382 14.18 -16.17 14.53
CA ASP A 382 15.17 -17.12 15.08
C ASP A 382 16.56 -16.49 15.32
N SER A 383 16.90 -15.45 14.55
CA SER A 383 18.17 -14.73 14.66
C SER A 383 18.30 -13.84 15.90
N GLY A 384 17.20 -13.63 16.64
CA GLY A 384 17.15 -12.68 17.76
C GLY A 384 17.18 -11.23 17.26
N LEU A 385 16.05 -10.55 17.36
CA LEU A 385 15.87 -9.21 16.83
C LEU A 385 15.75 -8.19 17.96
N ASP A 386 16.75 -7.31 18.09
CA ASP A 386 16.72 -6.19 19.03
C ASP A 386 16.27 -4.91 18.33
N TYR A 387 15.33 -4.18 18.92
CA TYR A 387 14.86 -2.91 18.38
C TYR A 387 15.00 -1.80 19.42
N LYS A 388 15.71 -0.73 19.05
CA LYS A 388 15.80 0.47 19.87
C LYS A 388 14.51 1.28 19.83
N ILE A 389 13.86 1.44 20.98
CA ILE A 389 12.62 2.18 21.13
C ILE A 389 12.91 3.66 21.37
N ARG A 390 12.31 4.52 20.54
CA ARG A 390 12.45 5.97 20.65
C ARG A 390 11.20 6.56 21.28
N HIS A 391 11.40 7.27 22.39
CA HIS A 391 10.36 8.05 23.06
C HIS A 391 10.50 9.52 22.67
N ILE A 392 9.35 10.19 22.50
CA ILE A 392 9.28 11.63 22.24
C ILE A 392 8.64 12.28 23.46
N ASN A 393 9.25 13.34 24.00
CA ASN A 393 8.74 14.10 25.15
C ASN A 393 8.40 13.22 26.38
N HIS A 394 9.20 12.19 26.63
CA HIS A 394 9.00 11.21 27.72
C HIS A 394 7.66 10.45 27.68
N GLN A 395 6.94 10.49 26.55
CA GLN A 395 5.68 9.80 26.39
C GLN A 395 5.88 8.32 26.03
N PRO A 396 4.89 7.45 26.33
CA PRO A 396 4.91 6.06 25.89
C PRO A 396 5.07 5.94 24.36
N ALA A 397 5.88 4.97 23.93
CA ALA A 397 6.06 4.67 22.51
C ALA A 397 5.02 3.65 22.06
N MET A 398 4.32 3.97 20.96
CA MET A 398 3.32 3.08 20.37
C MET A 398 3.99 2.21 19.32
N VAL A 399 3.93 0.90 19.53
CA VAL A 399 4.62 -0.09 18.69
C VAL A 399 3.61 -1.11 18.17
N ARG A 400 3.76 -1.49 16.91
CA ARG A 400 3.04 -2.61 16.28
C ARG A 400 4.03 -3.67 15.84
N ILE A 401 3.70 -4.92 16.08
CA ILE A 401 4.44 -6.10 15.64
C ILE A 401 3.53 -6.88 14.70
N ASP A 402 3.98 -7.08 13.47
CA ASP A 402 3.33 -7.99 12.53
C ASP A 402 4.16 -9.28 12.51
N VAL A 403 3.55 -10.39 12.96
CA VAL A 403 4.13 -11.73 12.93
C VAL A 403 3.53 -12.48 11.74
N ARG A 404 4.39 -13.11 10.94
CA ARG A 404 4.03 -13.93 9.77
C ARG A 404 4.83 -15.22 9.78
N ARG A 405 4.34 -16.23 9.05
CA ARG A 405 5.06 -17.50 8.84
C ARG A 405 5.20 -17.79 7.35
N LEU A 406 6.34 -18.34 6.95
CA LEU A 406 6.52 -18.96 5.64
C LEU A 406 5.90 -20.35 5.67
N ILE A 407 5.03 -20.64 4.72
CA ILE A 407 4.27 -21.89 4.65
C ILE A 407 4.77 -22.69 3.46
N SER A 408 5.45 -23.78 3.75
CA SER A 408 5.85 -24.81 2.78
C SER A 408 4.83 -25.96 2.80
N SER A 409 4.64 -26.65 1.67
CA SER A 409 3.61 -27.69 1.49
C SER A 409 3.73 -28.91 2.42
N THR A 410 4.80 -29.02 3.19
CA THR A 410 5.14 -30.17 4.05
C THR A 410 4.96 -29.94 5.55
N ASP A 411 4.70 -28.71 6.02
CA ASP A 411 4.68 -28.41 7.45
C ASP A 411 3.27 -28.37 8.03
N ALA A 412 3.06 -29.19 9.07
CA ALA A 412 1.80 -29.30 9.78
C ALA A 412 1.56 -28.09 10.71
N ASN A 413 0.37 -27.48 10.54
CA ASN A 413 -0.46 -26.60 11.38
C ASN A 413 -0.08 -26.36 12.87
N LEU A 414 1.16 -26.05 13.21
CA LEU A 414 1.55 -25.65 14.57
C LEU A 414 1.58 -24.12 14.66
N PRO A 415 0.96 -23.51 15.68
CA PRO A 415 1.07 -22.07 15.89
C PRO A 415 2.53 -21.66 16.09
N ALA A 416 2.91 -20.52 15.51
CA ALA A 416 4.21 -19.93 15.75
C ALA A 416 4.19 -19.16 17.08
N THR A 417 5.15 -19.46 17.95
CA THR A 417 5.34 -18.76 19.22
C THR A 417 6.52 -17.81 19.10
N VAL A 418 6.28 -16.53 19.34
CA VAL A 418 7.31 -15.49 19.36
C VAL A 418 7.45 -14.96 20.78
N HIS A 419 8.65 -15.05 21.33
CA HIS A 419 8.98 -14.48 22.64
C HIS A 419 9.34 -13.00 22.47
N TYR A 420 8.90 -12.18 23.42
CA TYR A 420 9.29 -10.77 23.49
C TYR A 420 9.84 -10.43 24.88
N GLN A 421 10.80 -9.50 24.92
CA GLN A 421 11.32 -8.93 26.16
C GLN A 421 11.42 -7.40 26.02
N TRP A 422 10.94 -6.69 27.03
CA TRP A 422 11.12 -5.25 27.19
C TRP A 422 12.35 -5.02 28.05
N LEU A 423 13.30 -4.26 27.56
CA LEU A 423 14.57 -4.04 28.23
C LEU A 423 14.76 -2.55 28.53
N ASP A 424 15.41 -2.24 29.64
CA ASP A 424 15.85 -0.88 29.97
C ASP A 424 17.13 -0.46 29.23
N ALA A 425 17.73 0.68 29.60
CA ALA A 425 18.96 1.17 28.98
C ALA A 425 20.19 0.29 29.25
N GLN A 426 20.16 -0.49 30.33
CA GLN A 426 21.20 -1.42 30.77
C GLN A 426 20.96 -2.85 30.25
N HIS A 427 19.97 -3.03 29.37
CA HIS A 427 19.52 -4.33 28.85
C HIS A 427 18.95 -5.27 29.93
N GLN A 428 18.51 -4.75 31.07
CA GLN A 428 17.80 -5.54 32.08
C GLN A 428 16.34 -5.74 31.66
N ILE A 429 15.83 -6.96 31.89
CA ILE A 429 14.46 -7.33 31.53
C ILE A 429 13.48 -6.64 32.49
N LEU A 430 12.62 -5.78 31.96
CA LEU A 430 11.51 -5.15 32.67
C LEU A 430 10.24 -6.00 32.59
N GLN A 431 9.98 -6.62 31.44
CA GLN A 431 8.81 -7.46 31.19
C GLN A 431 9.12 -8.44 30.05
N GLN A 432 8.46 -9.60 30.05
CA GLN A 432 8.55 -10.58 28.96
C GLN A 432 7.23 -11.32 28.77
N GLY A 433 7.05 -11.96 27.62
CA GLY A 433 5.90 -12.79 27.33
C GLY A 433 5.96 -13.42 25.94
N GLU A 434 4.81 -13.94 25.49
CA GLU A 434 4.69 -14.68 24.23
C GLU A 434 3.59 -14.10 23.35
N LEU A 435 3.80 -14.18 22.04
CA LEU A 435 2.87 -13.83 20.99
C LEU A 435 2.61 -15.07 20.14
N ILE A 436 1.34 -15.45 19.97
CA ILE A 436 0.95 -16.67 19.26
C ILE A 436 0.41 -16.30 17.88
N ALA A 437 1.08 -16.67 16.81
CA ALA A 437 0.58 -16.49 15.45
C ALA A 437 -0.06 -17.78 14.94
N LEU A 438 -1.36 -17.71 14.63
CA LEU A 438 -2.08 -18.78 13.93
C LEU A 438 -1.80 -18.69 12.44
N GLU A 439 -1.76 -19.85 11.80
CA GLU A 439 -1.47 -19.97 10.38
C GLU A 439 -2.74 -19.80 9.55
N THR A 440 -2.84 -18.69 8.83
CA THR A 440 -3.82 -18.54 7.76
C THR A 440 -3.05 -18.14 6.51
N PRO A 441 -2.91 -19.02 5.52
CA PRO A 441 -2.27 -18.67 4.26
C PRO A 441 -2.89 -17.41 3.68
N SER A 442 -2.04 -16.44 3.37
CA SER A 442 -2.49 -15.20 2.78
C SER A 442 -2.81 -15.43 1.30
N VAL A 443 -4.06 -15.17 0.93
CA VAL A 443 -4.52 -15.13 -0.47
C VAL A 443 -3.86 -13.97 -1.24
N TYR A 444 -3.51 -12.89 -0.55
CA TYR A 444 -3.20 -11.60 -1.18
C TYR A 444 -1.72 -11.23 -1.15
N ASP A 445 -1.06 -11.37 0.00
CA ASP A 445 0.35 -11.09 0.20
C ASP A 445 1.24 -12.22 -0.35
N ARG A 446 2.42 -11.87 -0.86
CA ARG A 446 3.33 -12.82 -1.54
C ARG A 446 4.79 -12.59 -1.14
N VAL A 447 5.58 -13.65 -1.05
CA VAL A 447 7.03 -13.53 -0.87
C VAL A 447 7.67 -13.18 -2.22
N LYS A 448 8.45 -12.09 -2.25
CA LYS A 448 9.14 -11.68 -3.47
C LYS A 448 10.29 -12.62 -3.78
N ASN A 449 10.39 -13.04 -5.04
CA ASN A 449 11.38 -14.01 -5.52
C ASN A 449 11.32 -15.34 -4.74
N ALA A 450 10.11 -15.79 -4.39
CA ALA A 450 9.94 -17.11 -3.77
C ALA A 450 10.48 -18.19 -4.71
N VAL A 451 11.30 -19.07 -4.15
CA VAL A 451 11.66 -20.35 -4.76
C VAL A 451 10.66 -21.38 -4.21
N ASP A 452 10.20 -22.33 -5.02
CA ASP A 452 9.40 -23.50 -4.57
C ASP A 452 8.00 -23.24 -3.98
N ASN A 453 7.17 -22.41 -4.62
CA ASN A 453 5.74 -22.24 -4.27
C ASN A 453 5.46 -21.86 -2.79
N VAL A 454 6.46 -21.30 -2.10
CA VAL A 454 6.36 -20.89 -0.69
C VAL A 454 5.29 -19.82 -0.52
N GLN A 455 4.29 -20.12 0.32
CA GLN A 455 3.25 -19.18 0.71
C GLN A 455 3.67 -18.40 1.96
N ILE A 456 2.94 -17.33 2.26
CA ILE A 456 3.12 -16.57 3.51
C ILE A 456 1.77 -16.46 4.21
N SER A 457 1.78 -16.43 5.53
CA SER A 457 0.56 -16.19 6.29
C SER A 457 0.09 -14.73 6.19
N ASP A 458 -1.20 -14.52 6.44
CA ASP A 458 -1.70 -13.20 6.83
C ASP A 458 -0.97 -12.72 8.10
N PRO A 459 -0.77 -11.40 8.27
CA PRO A 459 -0.06 -10.87 9.43
C PRO A 459 -0.94 -10.98 10.67
N LYS A 460 -0.46 -11.68 11.69
CA LYS A 460 -0.99 -11.55 13.05
C LYS A 460 -0.39 -10.31 13.68
N ARG A 461 -1.24 -9.33 14.02
CA ARG A 461 -0.80 -8.03 14.53
C ARG A 461 -0.94 -7.94 16.04
N TYR A 462 0.08 -7.36 16.65
CA TYR A 462 0.15 -7.06 18.08
C TYR A 462 0.53 -5.61 18.28
N TYR A 463 -0.08 -4.95 19.26
CA TYR A 463 0.20 -3.55 19.58
C TYR A 463 0.60 -3.42 21.04
N PHE A 464 1.56 -2.53 21.29
CA PHE A 464 2.07 -2.21 22.62
C PHE A 464 2.11 -0.70 22.86
N LYS A 465 1.84 -0.32 24.11
CA LYS A 465 2.09 1.02 24.66
C LYS A 465 3.30 0.94 25.57
N LEU A 466 4.52 1.10 25.04
CA LEU A 466 5.75 0.90 25.80
C LEU A 466 6.04 2.11 26.70
N PRO A 467 6.19 1.95 28.03
CA PRO A 467 6.50 3.07 28.92
C PRO A 467 7.93 3.58 28.68
N ASN A 468 8.22 4.82 29.07
CA ASN A 468 9.52 5.47 28.83
C ASN A 468 10.73 4.73 29.45
N ALA A 469 10.51 3.84 30.42
CA ALA A 469 11.57 2.99 30.98
C ALA A 469 12.12 1.97 29.96
N VAL A 470 11.31 1.52 29.00
CA VAL A 470 11.70 0.54 27.99
C VAL A 470 12.55 1.23 26.91
N LYS A 471 13.81 0.83 26.75
CA LYS A 471 14.70 1.36 25.71
C LYS A 471 14.89 0.40 24.55
N TYR A 472 14.70 -0.89 24.79
CA TYR A 472 14.82 -1.92 23.75
C TYR A 472 13.66 -2.91 23.81
N LEU A 473 13.29 -3.42 22.65
CA LEU A 473 12.37 -4.53 22.49
C LEU A 473 13.11 -5.66 21.78
N ARG A 474 13.33 -6.76 22.50
CA ARG A 474 13.91 -7.99 21.95
C ARG A 474 12.80 -8.93 21.52
N ILE A 475 12.94 -9.51 20.34
CA ILE A 475 12.00 -10.47 19.76
C ILE A 475 12.78 -11.70 19.29
N SER A 476 12.32 -12.89 19.66
CA SER A 476 12.94 -14.14 19.23
C SER A 476 11.90 -15.23 19.00
N ALA A 477 12.17 -16.16 18.10
CA ALA A 477 11.38 -17.38 17.91
C ALA A 477 12.31 -18.60 17.89
N LEU A 478 11.79 -19.78 18.20
CA LEU A 478 12.54 -21.04 18.03
C LEU A 478 12.42 -21.58 16.59
N GLN A 479 11.35 -21.19 15.89
CA GLN A 479 11.02 -21.61 14.54
C GLN A 479 11.75 -20.74 13.50
N HIS A 480 12.31 -21.38 12.47
CA HIS A 480 13.13 -20.75 11.42
C HIS A 480 12.32 -20.21 10.23
N ASP A 481 10.99 -20.28 10.29
CA ASP A 481 10.06 -19.81 9.26
C ASP A 481 9.23 -18.61 9.70
N VAL A 482 9.50 -18.09 10.91
CA VAL A 482 8.78 -16.96 11.49
C VAL A 482 9.44 -15.65 11.12
N LEU A 483 8.64 -14.77 10.53
CA LEU A 483 9.02 -13.44 10.09
C LEU A 483 8.34 -12.38 10.95
N VAL A 484 9.11 -11.38 11.38
CA VAL A 484 8.63 -10.26 12.18
C VAL A 484 8.93 -8.93 11.49
N SER A 485 7.92 -8.06 11.45
CA SER A 485 8.08 -6.65 11.11
C SER A 485 7.64 -5.79 12.29
N LEU A 486 8.51 -4.89 12.75
CA LEU A 486 8.19 -3.93 13.80
C LEU A 486 7.86 -2.57 13.18
N TYR A 487 6.90 -1.87 13.76
CA TYR A 487 6.51 -0.52 13.37
C TYR A 487 6.35 0.37 14.60
N ASN A 488 6.66 1.65 14.46
CA ASN A 488 6.29 2.67 15.43
C ASN A 488 5.29 3.67 14.87
N GLN A 489 4.64 4.39 15.78
CA GLN A 489 3.74 5.48 15.45
C GLN A 489 4.11 6.74 16.25
N PRO A 490 4.19 7.92 15.61
CA PRO A 490 4.28 9.19 16.31
C PRO A 490 3.08 9.41 17.23
N ILE A 491 3.31 9.96 18.42
CA ILE A 491 2.22 10.26 19.35
C ILE A 491 1.25 11.30 18.76
N GLY A 492 -0.04 11.10 18.94
CA GLY A 492 -1.08 12.03 18.48
C GLY A 492 -1.25 12.10 16.96
N LEU A 493 -0.66 11.17 16.19
CA LEU A 493 -0.80 11.13 14.74
C LEU A 493 -2.29 11.15 14.33
N VAL A 494 -2.64 12.10 13.46
CA VAL A 494 -3.97 12.18 12.84
C VAL A 494 -4.02 11.22 11.66
N LYS A 495 -4.95 10.28 11.68
CA LYS A 495 -5.13 9.32 10.58
C LYS A 495 -6.04 9.90 9.51
N HIS A 496 -5.52 10.05 8.30
CA HIS A 496 -6.28 10.45 7.12
C HIS A 496 -6.93 9.22 6.46
N ILE A 497 -8.19 9.33 6.06
CA ILE A 497 -8.99 8.22 5.52
C ILE A 497 -9.86 8.75 4.38
N ALA A 498 -9.59 8.32 3.15
CA ALA A 498 -10.47 8.60 2.02
C ALA A 498 -11.71 7.67 2.02
N ILE A 499 -12.86 8.25 1.73
CA ILE A 499 -14.18 7.60 1.62
C ILE A 499 -14.72 7.88 0.21
N PRO A 500 -15.10 6.85 -0.57
CA PRO A 500 -15.22 5.44 -0.19
C PRO A 500 -13.88 4.71 0.06
N LYS A 501 -13.91 3.63 0.85
CA LYS A 501 -12.72 2.92 1.36
C LYS A 501 -11.74 2.46 0.26
N TRP A 502 -12.25 2.12 -0.93
CA TRP A 502 -11.41 1.70 -2.06
C TRP A 502 -10.48 2.83 -2.54
N MET A 503 -10.85 4.11 -2.37
CA MET A 503 -9.98 5.25 -2.71
C MET A 503 -8.73 5.26 -1.82
N SER A 504 -8.86 5.06 -0.51
CA SER A 504 -7.68 4.96 0.38
C SER A 504 -6.81 3.73 0.05
N MET A 505 -7.41 2.66 -0.49
CA MET A 505 -6.63 1.52 -0.97
C MET A 505 -5.86 1.85 -2.25
N ALA A 506 -6.50 2.54 -3.20
CA ALA A 506 -5.85 3.00 -4.44
C ALA A 506 -4.70 3.96 -4.15
N ASN A 507 -4.92 4.96 -3.28
CA ASN A 507 -3.91 5.94 -2.87
C ASN A 507 -2.68 5.26 -2.25
N LYS A 508 -2.88 4.24 -1.41
CA LYS A 508 -1.77 3.48 -0.82
C LYS A 508 -0.93 2.75 -1.85
N MET A 509 -1.54 2.20 -2.89
CA MET A 509 -0.78 1.55 -3.98
C MET A 509 -0.02 2.56 -4.83
N GLN A 510 -0.56 3.77 -5.00
CA GLN A 510 0.11 4.86 -5.71
C GLN A 510 1.14 5.62 -4.85
N GLY A 511 1.28 5.27 -3.57
CA GLY A 511 2.20 5.93 -2.64
C GLY A 511 1.79 7.36 -2.25
N SER A 512 0.53 7.76 -2.51
CA SER A 512 0.01 9.11 -2.21
C SER A 512 -0.54 9.25 -0.79
N ASP A 513 -0.91 8.14 -0.13
CA ASP A 513 -1.35 8.14 1.29
C ASP A 513 -0.14 8.06 2.25
N LEU A 514 -0.09 8.95 3.24
CA LEU A 514 0.91 8.88 4.31
C LEU A 514 0.69 7.63 5.19
N PRO A 515 1.73 6.81 5.45
CA PRO A 515 1.58 5.64 6.30
C PRO A 515 1.26 6.06 7.75
N SER A 516 0.39 5.30 8.40
CA SER A 516 0.05 5.53 9.81
C SER A 516 0.96 4.79 10.80
N TRP A 517 1.80 3.89 10.28
CA TRP A 517 2.75 3.06 11.02
C TRP A 517 4.04 3.01 10.21
N PHE A 518 5.17 3.33 10.84
CA PHE A 518 6.46 3.46 10.17
C PHE A 518 7.33 2.26 10.52
N VAL A 519 7.89 1.59 9.51
CA VAL A 519 8.71 0.40 9.70
C VAL A 519 9.95 0.77 10.52
N MET A 520 10.22 -0.02 11.55
CA MET A 520 11.48 0.03 12.29
C MET A 520 12.43 -1.04 11.77
N LYS A 521 13.73 -0.73 11.82
CA LYS A 521 14.79 -1.70 11.54
C LYS A 521 15.35 -2.21 12.88
N PRO A 522 15.65 -3.51 12.99
CA PRO A 522 16.36 -4.02 14.16
C PRO A 522 17.79 -3.44 14.20
N GLU A 523 18.40 -3.51 15.37
CA GLU A 523 19.83 -3.33 15.54
C GLU A 523 20.57 -4.35 14.66
N HIS A 524 21.73 -3.95 14.14
CA HIS A 524 22.50 -4.75 13.18
C HIS A 524 21.71 -5.19 11.92
N SER A 525 20.67 -4.44 11.52
CA SER A 525 19.88 -4.75 10.31
C SER A 525 20.71 -4.97 9.03
N GLN A 526 21.89 -4.35 8.93
CA GLN A 526 22.82 -4.58 7.81
C GLN A 526 23.38 -6.02 7.83
N SER A 527 23.84 -6.51 8.98
CA SER A 527 24.31 -7.89 9.16
C SER A 527 23.20 -8.89 8.85
N LEU A 528 21.97 -8.62 9.29
CA LEU A 528 20.82 -9.47 8.96
C LEU A 528 20.56 -9.53 7.44
N VAL A 529 20.71 -8.40 6.74
CA VAL A 529 20.58 -8.35 5.27
C VAL A 529 21.68 -9.17 4.59
N LEU A 530 22.93 -9.04 5.02
CA LEU A 530 24.06 -9.80 4.48
C LEU A 530 23.87 -11.30 4.66
N ASN A 531 23.40 -11.70 5.85
CA ASN A 531 23.14 -13.10 6.20
C ASN A 531 21.82 -13.64 5.60
N LYS A 532 21.16 -12.88 4.70
CA LYS A 532 19.88 -13.25 4.05
C LYS A 532 18.72 -13.50 5.04
N LEU A 533 18.80 -12.91 6.23
CA LEU A 533 17.77 -12.97 7.29
C LEU A 533 16.67 -11.91 7.12
N LEU A 534 16.42 -11.49 5.87
CA LEU A 534 15.39 -10.52 5.49
C LEU A 534 14.58 -11.07 4.31
N LYS A 535 13.26 -10.93 4.37
CA LYS A 535 12.35 -11.20 3.25
C LYS A 535 11.57 -9.96 2.86
N ALA A 536 11.46 -9.75 1.55
CA ALA A 536 10.56 -8.77 0.96
C ALA A 536 9.21 -9.42 0.67
N ILE A 537 8.14 -8.78 1.10
CA ILE A 537 6.77 -9.25 0.98
C ILE A 537 5.99 -8.22 0.16
N SER A 538 5.42 -8.66 -0.96
CA SER A 538 4.50 -7.86 -1.77
C SER A 538 3.12 -7.90 -1.11
N ILE A 539 2.52 -6.74 -0.89
CA ILE A 539 1.18 -6.60 -0.30
C ILE A 539 0.22 -5.97 -1.31
N GLN A 540 -1.05 -6.39 -1.24
CA GLN A 540 -2.13 -5.82 -2.06
C GLN A 540 -3.38 -5.49 -1.22
N PRO A 541 -4.29 -4.65 -1.71
CA PRO A 541 -5.56 -4.39 -1.07
C PRO A 541 -6.37 -5.67 -0.87
N ARG A 542 -7.09 -5.74 0.26
CA ARG A 542 -8.05 -6.81 0.54
C ARG A 542 -9.46 -6.28 0.24
N PRO A 543 -10.26 -6.95 -0.60
CA PRO A 543 -11.67 -6.64 -0.79
C PRO A 543 -12.45 -6.63 0.54
N PRO A 544 -13.59 -5.90 0.62
CA PRO A 544 -14.43 -5.92 1.82
C PRO A 544 -15.08 -7.30 2.02
N ILE A 545 -15.06 -7.79 3.27
CA ILE A 545 -15.76 -9.00 3.70
C ILE A 545 -17.00 -8.57 4.48
N ASP A 546 -18.14 -9.20 4.22
CA ASP A 546 -19.38 -8.96 4.96
C ASP A 546 -19.41 -9.77 6.25
N ASP A 547 -19.93 -9.14 7.31
CA ASP A 547 -20.29 -9.86 8.53
C ASP A 547 -21.57 -10.67 8.27
N PRO A 548 -21.55 -12.01 8.45
CA PRO A 548 -22.68 -12.86 8.15
C PRO A 548 -23.92 -12.51 8.99
N TYR A 549 -23.76 -12.09 10.24
CA TYR A 549 -24.87 -11.68 11.09
C TYR A 549 -25.50 -10.37 10.58
N LEU A 550 -24.68 -9.40 10.15
CA LEU A 550 -25.19 -8.18 9.54
C LEU A 550 -25.92 -8.48 8.23
N ALA A 551 -25.35 -9.36 7.40
CA ALA A 551 -25.96 -9.80 6.15
C ALA A 551 -27.29 -10.51 6.36
N GLU A 552 -27.46 -11.24 7.47
CA GLU A 552 -28.71 -11.92 7.85
C GLU A 552 -29.73 -11.00 8.53
N GLY A 553 -29.31 -9.84 9.04
CA GLY A 553 -30.17 -8.92 9.81
C GLY A 553 -30.15 -9.16 11.32
N LEU A 554 -29.20 -9.95 11.81
CA LEU A 554 -29.00 -10.34 13.20
C LEU A 554 -28.05 -9.35 13.90
N TYR A 555 -28.61 -8.24 14.40
CA TYR A 555 -27.83 -7.23 15.11
C TYR A 555 -28.69 -6.33 16.01
N LEU A 556 -28.05 -5.74 17.03
CA LEU A 556 -28.58 -4.58 17.73
C LEU A 556 -28.21 -3.29 17.03
N TRP A 557 -29.11 -2.32 17.08
CA TRP A 557 -28.93 -0.99 16.53
C TRP A 557 -29.22 0.04 17.62
N GLU A 558 -28.31 0.98 17.78
CA GLU A 558 -28.39 2.08 18.75
C GLU A 558 -28.05 3.40 18.05
N ASP A 559 -28.91 4.40 18.19
CA ASP A 559 -28.68 5.76 17.68
C ASP A 559 -28.14 6.67 18.79
N TYR A 560 -27.15 7.49 18.44
CA TYR A 560 -26.55 8.45 19.37
C TYR A 560 -27.06 9.88 19.11
N LEU A 561 -27.30 10.59 20.21
CA LEU A 561 -27.71 12.00 20.20
C LEU A 561 -26.57 12.89 20.67
N PRO A 562 -26.41 14.09 20.10
CA PRO A 562 -25.40 15.02 20.56
C PRO A 562 -25.77 15.60 21.93
N GLU A 563 -24.77 15.96 22.75
CA GLU A 563 -24.95 16.52 24.10
C GLU A 563 -25.78 17.81 24.11
N ARG A 564 -25.60 18.66 23.10
CA ARG A 564 -26.29 19.96 22.99
C ARG A 564 -27.52 19.87 22.10
N ARG A 565 -28.45 20.80 22.30
CA ARG A 565 -29.54 21.05 21.33
C ARG A 565 -28.92 21.61 20.04
N VAL A 566 -28.68 20.72 19.08
CA VAL A 566 -28.25 21.06 17.73
C VAL A 566 -29.46 20.97 16.81
N GLU A 567 -29.48 21.79 15.75
CA GLU A 567 -30.49 21.67 14.70
C GLU A 567 -30.49 20.23 14.14
N ALA A 568 -31.64 19.57 14.25
CA ALA A 568 -31.85 18.21 13.78
C ALA A 568 -32.97 18.19 12.73
N ARG A 569 -32.84 17.30 11.75
CA ARG A 569 -33.85 17.07 10.73
C ARG A 569 -34.12 15.58 10.59
N TYR A 570 -35.32 15.24 10.14
CA TYR A 570 -35.61 13.90 9.65
C TYR A 570 -35.36 13.85 8.15
N ILE A 571 -34.72 12.79 7.69
CA ILE A 571 -34.36 12.56 6.30
C ILE A 571 -34.98 11.24 5.87
N LEU A 572 -35.67 11.22 4.73
CA LEU A 572 -36.11 10.00 4.06
C LEU A 572 -35.03 9.53 3.11
N VAL A 573 -34.35 8.45 3.48
CA VAL A 573 -33.23 7.87 2.72
C VAL A 573 -33.72 6.63 1.96
N PRO A 574 -33.42 6.46 0.67
CA PRO A 574 -33.78 5.25 -0.07
C PRO A 574 -33.35 4.00 0.68
N TYR A 575 -34.26 3.04 0.75
CA TYR A 575 -34.02 1.75 1.38
C TYR A 575 -34.12 0.66 0.32
N GLU A 576 -32.98 0.03 0.04
CA GLU A 576 -32.90 -1.05 -0.92
C GLU A 576 -32.77 -2.38 -0.18
N GLY A 577 -33.88 -3.10 0.05
CA GLY A 577 -33.84 -4.42 0.68
C GLY A 577 -35.20 -4.86 1.20
N GLN A 578 -35.27 -6.09 1.67
CA GLN A 578 -36.43 -6.54 2.44
C GLN A 578 -36.26 -6.12 3.90
N ALA A 579 -37.34 -5.67 4.53
CA ALA A 579 -37.39 -5.35 5.95
C ALA A 579 -37.24 -6.63 6.78
N ARG A 580 -36.00 -7.09 6.99
CA ARG A 580 -35.72 -8.35 7.73
C ARG A 580 -36.09 -8.26 9.22
N ARG A 581 -36.19 -7.05 9.76
CA ARG A 581 -36.52 -6.76 11.16
C ARG A 581 -37.89 -6.11 11.28
N LYS A 582 -38.74 -6.59 12.19
CA LYS A 582 -40.06 -5.99 12.44
C LYS A 582 -39.95 -4.59 13.05
N GLU A 583 -38.90 -4.33 13.82
CA GLU A 583 -38.59 -3.03 14.43
C GLU A 583 -38.47 -1.91 13.40
N ILE A 584 -37.90 -2.23 12.22
CA ILE A 584 -37.60 -1.22 11.19
C ILE A 584 -38.88 -0.66 10.57
N LEU A 585 -39.99 -1.40 10.62
CA LEU A 585 -41.26 -1.03 9.99
C LEU A 585 -41.83 0.29 10.54
N SER A 586 -41.47 0.66 11.77
CA SER A 586 -41.86 1.95 12.36
C SER A 586 -41.20 3.15 11.67
N ASN A 587 -39.99 2.96 11.13
CA ASN A 587 -39.19 3.99 10.46
C ASN A 587 -39.07 3.79 8.95
N LEU A 588 -39.59 2.67 8.42
CA LEU A 588 -39.56 2.35 7.00
C LEU A 588 -40.89 2.74 6.35
N TYR A 589 -40.81 3.63 5.37
CA TYR A 589 -41.95 4.20 4.66
C TYR A 589 -42.02 3.64 3.25
N CYS A 590 -43.21 3.24 2.82
CA CYS A 590 -43.47 2.75 1.47
C CYS A 590 -44.24 3.78 0.67
N VAL A 591 -43.82 4.03 -0.57
CA VAL A 591 -44.58 4.84 -1.52
C VAL A 591 -45.90 4.15 -1.87
N LEU A 592 -47.00 4.89 -1.76
CA LEU A 592 -48.34 4.40 -2.00
C LEU A 592 -48.84 4.73 -3.42
N PRO A 593 -49.57 3.82 -4.07
CA PRO A 593 -50.30 4.17 -5.29
C PRO A 593 -51.49 5.07 -4.93
N VAL A 594 -51.71 6.12 -5.74
CA VAL A 594 -52.80 7.09 -5.58
C VAL A 594 -53.93 6.75 -6.55
N ASN A 595 -55.17 6.96 -6.12
CA ASN A 595 -56.41 6.70 -6.86
C ASN A 595 -56.64 5.22 -7.24
N GLN A 596 -55.90 4.30 -6.60
CA GLN A 596 -56.00 2.85 -6.82
C GLN A 596 -56.18 2.12 -5.48
N SER A 597 -56.92 1.01 -5.50
CA SER A 597 -57.04 0.13 -4.33
C SER A 597 -55.87 -0.84 -4.29
N PHE A 598 -55.27 -1.03 -3.12
CA PHE A 598 -54.16 -1.95 -2.91
C PHE A 598 -54.30 -2.71 -1.58
N LYS A 599 -53.69 -3.90 -1.51
CA LYS A 599 -53.67 -4.71 -0.28
C LYS A 599 -52.46 -4.31 0.57
N ALA A 600 -52.71 -3.81 1.78
CA ALA A 600 -51.69 -3.46 2.76
C ALA A 600 -51.67 -4.48 3.91
N ARG A 601 -50.51 -5.10 4.15
CA ARG A 601 -50.24 -5.94 5.32
C ARG A 601 -49.56 -5.08 6.38
N LEU A 602 -50.37 -4.54 7.29
CA LEU A 602 -49.91 -3.70 8.39
C LEU A 602 -49.47 -4.58 9.56
N GLN A 603 -48.26 -4.34 10.04
CA GLN A 603 -47.65 -5.17 11.07
C GLN A 603 -47.01 -4.29 12.14
N ALA A 604 -47.31 -4.60 13.39
CA ALA A 604 -46.72 -3.92 14.54
C ALA A 604 -45.44 -4.59 15.01
N TYR A 605 -44.66 -3.81 15.75
CA TYR A 605 -43.56 -4.32 16.55
C TYR A 605 -44.06 -4.88 17.88
N GLY A 606 -43.45 -5.97 18.34
CA GLY A 606 -43.80 -6.61 19.61
C GLY A 606 -45.19 -7.27 19.60
N SER A 607 -45.91 -7.14 20.72
CA SER A 607 -47.23 -7.73 20.98
C SER A 607 -48.40 -6.77 20.68
N LEU A 608 -48.13 -5.60 20.09
CA LEU A 608 -49.15 -4.60 19.76
C LEU A 608 -50.14 -5.15 18.72
N ARG A 609 -51.44 -4.98 18.99
CA ARG A 609 -52.54 -5.42 18.11
C ARG A 609 -53.16 -4.29 17.28
N THR A 610 -52.87 -3.05 17.66
CA THR A 610 -53.31 -1.82 16.99
C THR A 610 -52.11 -0.94 16.64
N LEU A 611 -52.26 -0.15 15.60
CA LEU A 611 -51.24 0.71 15.02
C LEU A 611 -51.83 2.10 14.77
N ASN A 612 -50.98 3.12 14.88
CA ASN A 612 -51.28 4.48 14.45
C ASN A 612 -50.31 4.85 13.32
N PRO A 613 -50.61 4.51 12.05
CA PRO A 613 -49.65 4.71 10.96
C PRO A 613 -49.44 6.19 10.64
N GLU A 614 -48.20 6.52 10.29
CA GLU A 614 -47.81 7.85 9.83
C GLU A 614 -47.86 7.91 8.30
N LEU A 615 -48.59 8.89 7.78
CA LEU A 615 -48.71 9.18 6.37
C LEU A 615 -47.96 10.48 6.03
N ILE A 616 -46.95 10.41 5.16
CA ILE A 616 -46.13 11.54 4.71
C ILE A 616 -46.54 11.92 3.29
N PHE A 617 -46.74 13.20 3.01
CA PHE A 617 -46.89 13.70 1.65
C PHE A 617 -45.70 14.56 1.22
N ILE A 618 -45.32 14.48 -0.05
CA ILE A 618 -44.27 15.28 -0.68
C ILE A 618 -44.74 15.70 -2.09
N ARG A 619 -44.61 16.98 -2.41
CA ARG A 619 -45.02 17.57 -3.70
C ARG A 619 -44.32 18.92 -3.97
N PRO A 620 -44.31 19.40 -5.22
CA PRO A 620 -43.63 20.66 -5.56
C PRO A 620 -44.40 21.93 -5.14
N ASN A 621 -45.73 21.88 -5.07
CA ASN A 621 -46.62 23.01 -4.83
C ASN A 621 -46.99 23.16 -3.33
N ASN A 622 -47.34 24.37 -2.89
CA ASN A 622 -47.75 24.69 -1.52
C ASN A 622 -49.26 24.99 -1.34
N GLN A 623 -50.06 25.00 -2.41
CA GLN A 623 -51.51 25.28 -2.38
C GLN A 623 -52.33 24.22 -1.60
N ALA A 624 -53.47 24.58 -1.01
CA ALA A 624 -54.30 23.60 -0.30
C ALA A 624 -54.80 22.47 -1.23
N PHE A 625 -54.96 21.26 -0.70
CA PHE A 625 -55.45 20.09 -1.44
C PHE A 625 -56.21 19.15 -0.49
N ASP A 626 -57.09 18.35 -1.06
CA ASP A 626 -57.89 17.39 -0.30
C ASP A 626 -57.40 15.96 -0.54
N PHE A 627 -57.46 15.15 0.51
CA PHE A 627 -57.20 13.72 0.40
C PHE A 627 -58.15 12.91 1.27
N SER A 628 -58.41 11.68 0.86
CA SER A 628 -59.12 10.68 1.64
C SER A 628 -58.43 9.34 1.53
N ILE A 629 -58.40 8.60 2.63
CA ILE A 629 -57.97 7.20 2.65
C ILE A 629 -59.15 6.36 3.11
N SER A 630 -59.48 5.33 2.35
CA SER A 630 -60.53 4.37 2.69
C SER A 630 -59.93 3.02 3.04
N GLN A 631 -60.53 2.36 4.03
CA GLN A 631 -60.24 1.00 4.46
C GLN A 631 -61.45 0.13 4.18
N ASN A 632 -61.29 -0.93 3.39
CA ASN A 632 -62.35 -1.87 3.03
C ASN A 632 -63.63 -1.13 2.56
N GLN A 633 -63.46 -0.16 1.65
CA GLN A 633 -64.51 0.69 1.07
C GLN A 633 -65.17 1.72 2.00
N ARG A 634 -64.77 1.80 3.28
CA ARG A 634 -65.23 2.85 4.21
C ARG A 634 -64.17 3.93 4.35
N VAL A 635 -64.57 5.20 4.37
CA VAL A 635 -63.63 6.31 4.62
C VAL A 635 -63.03 6.13 6.02
N TRP A 636 -61.71 6.02 6.07
CA TRP A 636 -60.95 5.83 7.29
C TRP A 636 -60.41 7.17 7.81
N ALA A 637 -59.92 8.03 6.91
CA ALA A 637 -59.60 9.42 7.21
C ALA A 637 -59.82 10.31 5.98
N GLN A 638 -60.18 11.57 6.21
CA GLN A 638 -60.31 12.61 5.18
C GLN A 638 -59.86 13.94 5.77
N ALA A 639 -59.05 14.69 5.04
CA ALA A 639 -58.56 15.99 5.48
C ALA A 639 -58.13 16.88 4.30
N THR A 640 -58.04 18.17 4.57
CA THR A 640 -57.39 19.17 3.71
C THR A 640 -55.98 19.43 4.25
N ALA A 641 -54.97 19.43 3.37
CA ALA A 641 -53.58 19.70 3.73
C ALA A 641 -53.01 20.84 2.88
N LYS A 642 -51.93 21.48 3.38
CA LYS A 642 -51.24 22.61 2.73
C LYS A 642 -49.73 22.46 2.88
N GLY A 643 -48.96 23.03 1.94
CA GLY A 643 -47.49 23.02 1.95
C GLY A 643 -46.89 21.95 1.04
N LYS A 644 -45.57 22.02 0.82
CA LYS A 644 -44.84 21.09 -0.04
C LYS A 644 -44.69 19.69 0.56
N GLN A 645 -44.72 19.62 1.89
CA GLN A 645 -44.62 18.37 2.63
C GLN A 645 -45.30 18.47 3.99
N GLY A 646 -45.66 17.32 4.54
CA GLY A 646 -46.25 17.23 5.86
C GLY A 646 -46.50 15.80 6.30
N VAL A 647 -46.93 15.68 7.55
CA VAL A 647 -47.20 14.40 8.21
C VAL A 647 -48.63 14.41 8.71
N TYR A 648 -49.35 13.33 8.43
CA TYR A 648 -50.69 13.07 8.93
C TYR A 648 -50.68 11.74 9.70
N TYR A 649 -51.16 11.76 10.95
CA TYR A 649 -51.29 10.57 11.78
C TYR A 649 -52.67 9.95 11.56
N LEU A 650 -52.70 8.73 11.04
CA LEU A 650 -53.94 8.03 10.76
C LEU A 650 -54.57 7.49 12.06
N PRO A 651 -55.90 7.41 12.17
CA PRO A 651 -56.56 6.81 13.33
C PRO A 651 -56.14 5.36 13.55
N ASP A 652 -56.38 4.82 14.75
CA ASP A 652 -55.95 3.47 15.09
C ASP A 652 -56.52 2.39 14.16
N ILE A 653 -55.67 1.47 13.72
CA ILE A 653 -56.03 0.33 12.85
C ILE A 653 -55.46 -0.98 13.40
N LYS A 654 -56.23 -2.07 13.30
CA LYS A 654 -55.76 -3.40 13.72
C LYS A 654 -54.63 -3.89 12.83
N THR A 655 -53.65 -4.61 13.38
CA THR A 655 -52.66 -5.33 12.57
C THR A 655 -53.34 -6.37 11.69
N GLY A 656 -52.87 -6.57 10.46
CA GLY A 656 -53.45 -7.53 9.53
C GLY A 656 -53.41 -7.07 8.08
N VAL A 657 -54.16 -7.76 7.22
CA VAL A 657 -54.31 -7.41 5.81
C VAL A 657 -55.56 -6.55 5.64
N HIS A 658 -55.39 -5.38 5.01
CA HIS A 658 -56.46 -4.43 4.72
C HIS A 658 -56.43 -4.03 3.26
N THR A 659 -57.60 -3.74 2.68
CA THR A 659 -57.68 -3.10 1.37
C THR A 659 -57.75 -1.59 1.57
N LEU A 660 -56.71 -0.87 1.17
CA LEU A 660 -56.61 0.58 1.28
C LEU A 660 -56.78 1.22 -0.10
N LYS A 661 -57.43 2.39 -0.15
CA LYS A 661 -57.45 3.25 -1.34
C LYS A 661 -57.23 4.69 -0.90
N LEU A 662 -56.13 5.28 -1.38
CA LEU A 662 -55.78 6.68 -1.14
C LEU A 662 -56.22 7.51 -2.35
N GLN A 663 -57.00 8.55 -2.11
CA GLN A 663 -57.44 9.51 -3.13
C GLN A 663 -56.89 10.89 -2.77
N SER A 664 -56.42 11.61 -3.79
CA SER A 664 -55.82 12.93 -3.66
C SER A 664 -56.27 13.79 -4.84
N SER A 665 -56.61 15.06 -4.59
CA SER A 665 -56.99 16.01 -5.65
C SER A 665 -55.82 16.44 -6.53
N GLU A 666 -54.59 16.19 -6.11
CA GLU A 666 -53.34 16.58 -6.77
C GLU A 666 -52.39 15.37 -6.93
N PRO A 667 -51.45 15.39 -7.91
CA PRO A 667 -50.40 14.39 -8.05
C PRO A 667 -49.34 14.56 -6.96
N ILE A 668 -49.39 13.69 -5.95
CA ILE A 668 -48.59 13.78 -4.72
C ILE A 668 -47.91 12.44 -4.45
N THR A 669 -46.66 12.48 -4.00
CA THR A 669 -45.98 11.29 -3.48
C THR A 669 -46.39 11.10 -2.03
N TRP A 670 -47.05 9.97 -1.75
CA TRP A 670 -47.49 9.60 -0.42
C TRP A 670 -46.71 8.41 0.09
N LEU A 671 -46.32 8.45 1.36
CA LEU A 671 -45.60 7.36 2.00
C LEU A 671 -46.23 6.97 3.33
N ILE A 672 -46.32 5.67 3.62
CA ILE A 672 -46.84 5.15 4.89
C ILE A 672 -45.84 4.22 5.56
N ASN A 673 -45.72 4.28 6.89
CA ASN A 673 -44.94 3.30 7.67
C ASN A 673 -45.77 2.05 8.04
N THR A 674 -45.14 1.09 8.73
CA THR A 674 -45.75 -0.17 9.26
C THR A 674 -46.22 -1.20 8.23
N MET A 675 -46.05 -0.96 6.93
CA MET A 675 -46.44 -1.89 5.87
C MET A 675 -45.31 -2.86 5.52
N ASN A 676 -45.56 -4.17 5.69
CA ASN A 676 -44.56 -5.22 5.44
C ASN A 676 -44.51 -5.69 3.97
N ASN A 677 -45.59 -5.52 3.20
CA ASN A 677 -45.71 -6.00 1.82
C ASN A 677 -45.59 -4.90 0.76
N CYS A 678 -44.74 -3.89 1.00
CA CYS A 678 -44.53 -2.78 0.09
C CYS A 678 -44.13 -3.24 -1.32
N GLN A 679 -44.82 -2.72 -2.34
CA GLN A 679 -44.51 -2.97 -3.77
C GLN A 679 -43.82 -1.77 -4.44
N GLY A 680 -43.90 -0.58 -3.84
CA GLY A 680 -43.28 0.64 -4.35
C GLY A 680 -41.87 0.87 -3.79
N ALA A 681 -41.30 2.03 -4.12
CA ALA A 681 -40.05 2.48 -3.52
C ALA A 681 -40.18 2.62 -2.00
N GLN A 682 -39.09 2.34 -1.29
CA GLN A 682 -39.03 2.38 0.18
C GLN A 682 -38.02 3.42 0.65
N TYR A 683 -38.35 4.07 1.77
CA TYR A 683 -37.51 5.09 2.39
C TYR A 683 -37.41 4.89 3.89
N LEU A 684 -36.20 4.91 4.42
CA LEU A 684 -35.93 4.86 5.84
C LEU A 684 -35.85 6.29 6.39
N LYS A 685 -36.73 6.62 7.35
CA LYS A 685 -36.72 7.88 8.08
C LYS A 685 -35.60 7.85 9.11
N ARG A 686 -34.60 8.72 8.93
CA ARG A 686 -33.44 8.87 9.82
C ARG A 686 -33.41 10.25 10.43
N ARG A 687 -33.06 10.34 11.71
CA ARG A 687 -32.75 11.62 12.33
C ARG A 687 -31.26 11.93 12.11
N ALA A 688 -30.96 13.14 11.65
CA ALA A 688 -29.60 13.61 11.43
C ALA A 688 -29.43 15.05 11.95
N PHE A 689 -28.21 15.40 12.32
CA PHE A 689 -27.86 16.64 13.01
C PHE A 689 -26.99 17.50 12.12
N LYS A 690 -27.27 18.80 12.07
CA LYS A 690 -26.53 19.73 11.23
C LYS A 690 -25.06 19.80 11.65
N LEU A 691 -24.17 19.55 10.69
CA LEU A 691 -22.72 19.69 10.84
C LEU A 691 -22.26 20.90 10.02
N ASN A 692 -21.54 21.83 10.66
CA ASN A 692 -20.97 23.01 10.02
C ASN A 692 -19.58 23.31 10.58
N SER A 693 -18.88 24.28 9.99
CA SER A 693 -17.51 24.66 10.39
C SER A 693 -17.43 25.41 11.72
N ARG A 694 -18.55 25.98 12.22
CA ARG A 694 -18.57 26.81 13.44
C ARG A 694 -18.80 26.01 14.71
N HIS A 695 -19.56 24.92 14.63
CA HIS A 695 -19.97 24.13 15.79
C HIS A 695 -19.64 22.66 15.60
N LYS A 696 -19.06 22.06 16.64
CA LYS A 696 -18.79 20.62 16.69
C LYS A 696 -20.04 19.86 17.14
N LEU A 697 -20.24 18.66 16.60
CA LEU A 697 -21.15 17.67 17.17
C LEU A 697 -20.39 16.84 18.21
N VAL A 698 -21.01 16.62 19.36
CA VAL A 698 -20.38 15.93 20.50
C VAL A 698 -21.30 14.82 20.96
N PHE A 699 -20.86 13.57 20.84
CA PHE A 699 -21.62 12.38 21.23
C PHE A 699 -20.94 11.66 22.39
N ASN A 700 -21.73 11.16 23.33
CA ASN A 700 -21.22 10.33 24.43
C ASN A 700 -21.50 8.86 24.14
N VAL A 701 -20.46 8.04 24.23
CA VAL A 701 -20.53 6.61 23.93
C VAL A 701 -19.91 5.82 25.09
N GLN A 702 -20.44 4.62 25.35
CA GLN A 702 -19.86 3.72 26.33
C GLN A 702 -19.05 2.65 25.61
N HIS A 703 -17.80 2.46 26.06
CA HIS A 703 -16.91 1.42 25.56
C HIS A 703 -16.73 0.31 26.60
N GLN A 704 -16.78 -0.95 26.14
CA GLN A 704 -16.60 -2.14 26.97
C GLN A 704 -15.16 -2.64 26.91
N ASP A 705 -14.64 -3.15 28.03
CA ASP A 705 -13.25 -3.62 28.10
C ASP A 705 -13.04 -4.83 27.19
N GLY A 706 -11.94 -4.83 26.44
CA GLY A 706 -11.56 -5.96 25.58
C GLY A 706 -12.44 -6.18 24.35
N VAL A 707 -13.41 -5.31 24.06
CA VAL A 707 -14.32 -5.45 22.91
C VAL A 707 -13.90 -4.53 21.77
N ASN A 708 -13.97 -5.01 20.53
CA ASN A 708 -13.84 -4.15 19.36
C ASN A 708 -15.23 -3.66 18.92
N GLU A 709 -15.43 -2.35 18.91
CA GLU A 709 -16.69 -1.71 18.58
C GLU A 709 -16.49 -0.74 17.42
N THR A 710 -17.50 -0.61 16.57
CA THR A 710 -17.46 0.34 15.45
C THR A 710 -18.71 1.19 15.44
N LEU A 711 -18.51 2.51 15.54
CA LEU A 711 -19.58 3.47 15.30
C LEU A 711 -19.67 3.74 13.79
N SER A 712 -20.90 3.76 13.28
CA SER A 712 -21.24 4.08 11.90
C SER A 712 -21.81 5.49 11.85
N ALA A 713 -21.05 6.39 11.24
CA ALA A 713 -21.49 7.74 10.94
C ALA A 713 -21.93 7.82 9.48
N LYS A 714 -22.98 8.59 9.22
CA LYS A 714 -23.47 8.85 7.85
C LYS A 714 -23.62 10.35 7.64
N ILE A 715 -22.88 10.90 6.68
CA ILE A 715 -22.95 12.31 6.26
C ILE A 715 -23.88 12.43 5.06
N PHE A 716 -24.77 13.41 5.10
CA PHE A 716 -25.65 13.79 4.00
C PHE A 716 -25.24 15.18 3.51
N ALA A 717 -24.89 15.28 2.23
CA ALA A 717 -24.50 16.53 1.58
C ALA A 717 -25.60 17.03 0.65
N SER A 718 -25.57 18.33 0.34
CA SER A 718 -26.48 18.92 -0.65
C SER A 718 -26.28 18.26 -2.01
N ALA A 719 -27.38 17.89 -2.67
CA ALA A 719 -27.29 17.39 -4.03
C ALA A 719 -26.83 18.53 -4.97
N GLY A 720 -25.88 18.25 -5.87
CA GLY A 720 -25.26 19.25 -6.73
C GLY A 720 -24.38 20.30 -6.03
N GLY A 721 -24.11 20.12 -4.72
CA GLY A 721 -23.21 20.96 -3.94
C GLY A 721 -21.74 20.57 -4.09
N THR A 722 -20.93 20.86 -3.06
CA THR A 722 -19.52 20.45 -3.06
C THR A 722 -19.39 18.93 -3.19
N GLN A 723 -18.56 18.47 -4.13
CA GLN A 723 -18.29 17.05 -4.32
C GLN A 723 -17.49 16.41 -3.20
N HIS A 724 -17.01 17.19 -2.23
CA HIS A 724 -16.05 16.75 -1.25
C HIS A 724 -16.19 17.45 0.09
N SER A 725 -16.02 16.71 1.19
CA SER A 725 -15.95 17.25 2.56
C SER A 725 -14.85 16.60 3.37
N LYS A 726 -14.23 17.38 4.25
CA LYS A 726 -13.30 16.88 5.29
C LYS A 726 -13.93 16.96 6.66
N ILE A 727 -14.07 15.81 7.30
CA ILE A 727 -14.61 15.70 8.66
C ILE A 727 -13.52 15.23 9.61
N LYS A 728 -13.19 16.06 10.61
CA LYS A 728 -12.30 15.67 11.70
C LYS A 728 -13.11 15.02 12.81
N VAL A 729 -12.64 13.84 13.26
CA VAL A 729 -13.19 13.08 14.37
C VAL A 729 -12.16 12.91 15.46
N SER A 730 -12.54 13.21 16.70
CA SER A 730 -11.71 13.05 17.90
C SER A 730 -12.39 12.15 18.92
N ILE A 731 -11.67 11.17 19.46
CA ILE A 731 -12.11 10.28 20.54
C ILE A 731 -11.39 10.69 21.83
N MET A 732 -12.14 11.09 22.85
CA MET A 732 -11.59 11.55 24.11
C MET A 732 -12.25 10.81 25.28
N PRO A 733 -11.49 10.23 26.23
CA PRO A 733 -12.09 9.66 27.43
C PRO A 733 -12.69 10.77 28.31
N LEU A 734 -13.88 10.54 28.88
CA LEU A 734 -14.57 11.52 29.73
C LEU A 734 -14.04 11.55 31.17
N LYS A 735 -13.40 10.47 31.61
CA LYS A 735 -12.66 10.40 32.87
C LYS A 735 -11.21 10.07 32.56
N GLY A 736 -10.27 10.59 33.35
CA GLY A 736 -8.87 10.18 33.30
C GLY A 736 -8.77 8.72 33.71
N ASN A 737 -9.00 7.81 32.77
CA ASN A 737 -8.82 6.39 33.02
C ASN A 737 -7.32 6.13 33.19
N ALA A 738 -6.98 5.27 34.14
CA ALA A 738 -5.62 4.77 34.31
C ALA A 738 -5.08 4.32 32.94
N PRO A 739 -3.78 4.52 32.64
CA PRO A 739 -3.20 4.09 31.39
C PRO A 739 -3.58 2.64 31.11
N ALA A 740 -4.02 2.38 29.87
CA ALA A 740 -4.40 1.05 29.44
C ALA A 740 -3.30 0.06 29.83
N SER A 741 -3.68 -1.08 30.41
CA SER A 741 -2.77 -2.12 30.91
C SER A 741 -1.61 -2.36 29.94
N TYR A 742 -0.37 -2.44 30.43
CA TYR A 742 0.82 -2.72 29.63
C TYR A 742 0.84 -4.18 29.11
N LYS A 743 -0.10 -4.51 28.21
CA LYS A 743 -0.30 -5.83 27.59
C LYS A 743 -0.26 -5.74 26.07
N ALA A 744 -0.19 -6.89 25.41
CA ALA A 744 -0.34 -6.98 23.96
C ALA A 744 -1.82 -6.83 23.56
N TYR A 745 -2.10 -5.92 22.62
CA TYR A 745 -3.42 -5.74 22.03
C TYR A 745 -3.48 -6.31 20.62
N SER A 746 -4.63 -6.82 20.18
CA SER A 746 -4.83 -7.29 18.80
C SER A 746 -5.18 -6.18 17.81
N ASP A 747 -5.67 -5.05 18.32
CA ASP A 747 -6.23 -3.95 17.54
C ASP A 747 -5.80 -2.60 18.11
N TRP A 748 -5.96 -1.53 17.32
CA TRP A 748 -5.48 -0.20 17.69
C TRP A 748 -6.41 0.93 17.31
N THR A 749 -6.62 1.86 18.23
CA THR A 749 -7.51 3.01 18.06
C THR A 749 -6.72 4.28 17.79
N PHE A 750 -6.92 4.85 16.60
CA PHE A 750 -6.46 6.21 16.29
C PHE A 750 -7.43 7.23 16.88
N THR A 751 -7.06 7.89 17.97
CA THR A 751 -7.96 8.84 18.65
C THR A 751 -8.25 10.10 17.84
N GLN A 752 -7.45 10.40 16.81
CA GLN A 752 -7.65 11.53 15.90
C GLN A 752 -7.72 11.03 14.46
N ARG A 753 -8.77 11.40 13.73
CA ARG A 753 -8.99 11.01 12.33
C ARG A 753 -9.50 12.19 11.51
N VAL A 754 -9.13 12.22 10.24
CA VAL A 754 -9.73 13.10 9.23
C VAL A 754 -10.25 12.21 8.11
N TYR A 755 -11.56 12.27 7.88
CA TYR A 755 -12.23 11.59 6.78
C TYR A 755 -12.34 12.54 5.61
N ASP A 756 -11.82 12.11 4.46
CA ASP A 756 -11.88 12.80 3.18
C ASP A 756 -12.98 12.15 2.35
N ILE A 757 -14.13 12.81 2.24
CA ILE A 757 -15.38 12.17 1.80
C ILE A 757 -15.78 12.71 0.44
N SER A 758 -15.78 11.84 -0.57
CA SER A 758 -16.34 12.12 -1.90
C SER A 758 -17.85 11.87 -1.90
N HIS A 759 -18.63 12.90 -2.24
CA HIS A 759 -20.09 12.85 -2.22
C HIS A 759 -20.67 12.43 -3.56
N GLN A 760 -21.64 11.51 -3.51
CA GLN A 760 -22.50 11.22 -4.65
C GLN A 760 -23.36 12.46 -4.96
N GLN A 761 -23.51 12.77 -6.25
CA GLN A 761 -24.19 13.98 -6.72
C GLN A 761 -25.69 13.80 -6.97
N GLU A 762 -26.19 12.56 -6.92
CA GLU A 762 -27.59 12.25 -7.17
C GLU A 762 -28.49 12.60 -5.97
N ALA A 763 -29.54 13.37 -6.25
CA ALA A 763 -30.58 13.77 -5.30
C ALA A 763 -31.56 12.61 -5.05
N ASN A 764 -31.24 11.76 -4.09
CA ASN A 764 -32.05 10.56 -3.83
C ASN A 764 -32.76 10.59 -2.46
N SER A 765 -32.57 11.64 -1.63
CA SER A 765 -33.15 11.73 -0.28
C SER A 765 -33.83 13.07 0.00
N TRP A 766 -34.89 13.06 0.80
CA TRP A 766 -35.68 14.24 1.14
C TRP A 766 -35.51 14.67 2.60
N VAL A 767 -35.26 15.96 2.82
CA VAL A 767 -35.24 16.55 4.18
C VAL A 767 -36.66 16.97 4.58
N LEU A 768 -37.20 16.31 5.61
CA LEU A 768 -38.53 16.60 6.11
C LEU A 768 -38.64 17.98 6.77
N PHE A 769 -39.79 18.63 6.60
CA PHE A 769 -40.14 19.95 7.15
C PHE A 769 -39.21 21.12 6.71
N THR A 770 -38.78 21.07 5.45
CA THR A 770 -38.04 22.11 4.72
C THR A 770 -38.77 22.53 3.43
N ASN A 771 -38.26 23.50 2.68
CA ASN A 771 -38.83 23.91 1.39
C ASN A 771 -38.46 22.97 0.22
N ALA A 772 -38.48 21.65 0.48
CA ALA A 772 -37.99 20.60 -0.42
C ALA A 772 -36.48 20.70 -0.68
N GLN A 773 -35.68 20.62 0.39
CA GLN A 773 -34.24 20.46 0.26
C GLN A 773 -33.91 19.02 -0.13
N ASP A 774 -33.24 18.86 -1.27
CA ASP A 774 -32.74 17.58 -1.76
C ASP A 774 -31.29 17.37 -1.33
N ILE A 775 -31.01 16.17 -0.86
CA ILE A 775 -29.68 15.74 -0.42
C ILE A 775 -29.36 14.38 -1.01
N ASN A 776 -28.09 14.03 -1.02
CA ASN A 776 -27.66 12.72 -1.46
C ASN A 776 -28.15 11.60 -0.53
N ALA A 777 -27.97 10.34 -0.95
CA ALA A 777 -28.32 9.17 -0.13
C ALA A 777 -27.44 9.01 1.14
N GLY A 778 -26.38 9.82 1.24
CA GLY A 778 -25.41 9.90 2.33
C GLY A 778 -24.31 8.86 2.29
N GLU A 779 -23.10 9.28 2.65
CA GLU A 779 -21.89 8.47 2.68
C GLU A 779 -21.60 7.98 4.10
N SER A 780 -21.38 6.66 4.23
CA SER A 780 -21.04 6.05 5.51
C SER A 780 -19.54 6.07 5.75
N PHE A 781 -19.13 6.42 6.97
CA PHE A 781 -17.76 6.27 7.45
C PHE A 781 -17.75 5.71 8.87
N PHE A 782 -16.67 4.99 9.21
CA PHE A 782 -16.62 4.14 10.39
C PHE A 782 -15.56 4.61 11.38
N ILE A 783 -15.95 4.68 12.65
CA ILE A 783 -15.12 5.16 13.76
C ILE A 783 -14.92 3.97 14.72
N PRO A 784 -13.79 3.25 14.62
CA PRO A 784 -13.53 2.12 15.48
C PRO A 784 -13.05 2.57 16.86
N LEU A 785 -13.60 1.93 17.90
CA LEU A 785 -13.19 1.94 19.30
C LEU A 785 -12.79 0.50 19.62
N ASN A 786 -11.48 0.24 19.58
CA ASN A 786 -10.95 -1.11 19.72
C ASN A 786 -10.53 -1.42 21.15
N SER A 787 -10.25 -2.69 21.40
CA SER A 787 -9.82 -3.26 22.69
C SER A 787 -8.57 -2.65 23.32
N ASP A 788 -7.84 -1.77 22.63
CA ASP A 788 -6.72 -1.00 23.18
C ASP A 788 -7.15 0.20 24.05
N LEU A 789 -8.43 0.56 24.00
CA LEU A 789 -9.04 1.56 24.85
C LEU A 789 -9.54 0.93 26.15
N PRO A 790 -9.30 1.55 27.32
CA PRO A 790 -9.93 1.12 28.57
C PRO A 790 -11.45 1.21 28.51
N ALA A 791 -12.15 0.37 29.29
CA ALA A 791 -13.59 0.54 29.48
C ALA A 791 -13.95 1.93 30.02
N GLY A 792 -15.11 2.43 29.60
CA GLY A 792 -15.71 3.61 30.18
C GLY A 792 -16.34 4.57 29.16
N PRO A 793 -16.73 5.76 29.65
CA PRO A 793 -17.38 6.77 28.83
C PRO A 793 -16.38 7.53 27.96
N TYR A 794 -16.68 7.64 26.66
CA TYR A 794 -15.92 8.40 25.69
C TYR A 794 -16.79 9.47 25.03
N ARG A 795 -16.14 10.59 24.70
CA ARG A 795 -16.68 11.66 23.89
C ARG A 795 -16.15 11.54 22.45
N ILE A 796 -17.07 11.51 21.49
CA ILE A 796 -16.80 11.54 20.06
C ILE A 796 -17.13 12.94 19.56
N GLU A 797 -16.11 13.72 19.22
CA GLU A 797 -16.29 15.04 18.60
C GLU A 797 -16.18 14.94 17.08
N MET A 798 -17.12 15.54 16.35
CA MET A 798 -17.07 15.67 14.90
C MET A 798 -17.12 17.14 14.49
N SER A 799 -16.27 17.53 13.54
CA SER A 799 -16.23 18.90 13.02
C SER A 799 -15.95 18.91 11.53
N LEU A 800 -16.64 19.79 10.80
CA LEU A 800 -16.39 20.04 9.39
C LEU A 800 -15.16 20.96 9.24
N GLN A 801 -14.12 20.47 8.59
CA GLN A 801 -12.91 21.23 8.30
C GLN A 801 -12.99 21.91 6.93
N GLU A 802 -13.50 21.19 5.93
CA GLU A 802 -13.71 21.67 4.55
C GLU A 802 -15.00 21.05 4.00
N GLY A 803 -15.65 21.73 3.05
CA GLY A 803 -16.91 21.31 2.43
C GLY A 803 -18.12 22.13 2.86
N GLU A 804 -19.28 21.84 2.28
CA GLU A 804 -20.55 22.50 2.60
C GLU A 804 -21.20 21.98 3.89
N VAL A 805 -22.13 22.78 4.43
CA VAL A 805 -22.96 22.37 5.57
C VAL A 805 -23.81 21.16 5.18
N GLY A 806 -23.76 20.12 5.99
CA GLY A 806 -24.51 18.89 5.80
C GLY A 806 -25.19 18.40 7.07
N PHE A 807 -25.73 17.19 7.03
CA PHE A 807 -26.31 16.52 8.20
C PHE A 807 -25.57 15.22 8.50
N VAL A 808 -25.31 14.94 9.77
CA VAL A 808 -24.66 13.70 10.21
C VAL A 808 -25.56 12.93 11.16
N SER A 809 -25.63 11.62 10.96
CA SER A 809 -26.17 10.67 11.95
C SER A 809 -25.05 9.78 12.48
N LEU A 810 -25.13 9.38 13.75
CA LEU A 810 -24.20 8.46 14.39
C LEU A 810 -24.99 7.32 15.02
N SER A 811 -24.56 6.09 14.73
CA SER A 811 -25.18 4.88 15.26
C SER A 811 -24.13 3.80 15.55
N LYS A 812 -24.50 2.80 16.34
CA LYS A 812 -23.72 1.57 16.54
C LYS A 812 -24.52 0.38 16.07
N LEU A 813 -23.86 -0.51 15.34
CA LEU A 813 -24.39 -1.82 14.96
C LEU A 813 -23.57 -2.87 15.71
N THR A 814 -24.26 -3.74 16.45
CA THR A 814 -23.63 -4.84 17.19
C THR A 814 -24.09 -6.16 16.60
N PRO A 815 -23.26 -6.83 15.77
CA PRO A 815 -23.60 -8.12 15.17
C PRO A 815 -23.90 -9.18 16.23
N GLY A 816 -24.73 -10.16 15.88
CA GLY A 816 -24.99 -11.35 16.70
C GLY A 816 -26.47 -11.63 16.95
N ILE A 817 -26.73 -12.76 17.61
CA ILE A 817 -28.08 -13.18 17.99
C ILE A 817 -28.40 -12.54 19.35
N HIS A 818 -29.37 -11.63 19.35
CA HIS A 818 -29.78 -10.92 20.56
C HIS A 818 -31.22 -11.27 20.91
N ALA A 819 -31.48 -11.59 22.18
CA ALA A 819 -32.81 -11.90 22.65
C ALA A 819 -33.73 -10.67 22.52
N GLN A 820 -34.75 -10.75 21.68
CA GLN A 820 -35.81 -9.75 21.64
C GLN A 820 -36.63 -9.87 22.94
N ARG A 821 -36.53 -8.89 23.84
CA ARG A 821 -37.40 -8.84 25.03
C ARG A 821 -38.86 -8.70 24.59
N HIS A 822 -39.63 -9.78 24.72
CA HIS A 822 -41.06 -9.76 24.51
C HIS A 822 -41.71 -9.29 25.82
N PHE A 823 -42.23 -8.06 25.85
CA PHE A 823 -43.05 -7.61 26.97
C PHE A 823 -44.41 -8.34 26.88
N TYR A 824 -44.56 -9.40 27.68
CA TYR A 824 -45.85 -10.03 27.91
C TYR A 824 -46.59 -9.22 28.98
N SER A 825 -47.56 -8.40 28.59
CA SER A 825 -48.60 -7.98 29.54
C SER A 825 -49.57 -9.16 29.68
N LYS A 826 -49.45 -9.89 30.80
CA LYS A 826 -50.46 -10.87 31.19
C LYS A 826 -51.68 -10.06 31.65
N THR A 827 -52.66 -9.84 30.76
CA THR A 827 -53.98 -9.39 31.20
C THR A 827 -54.61 -10.58 31.92
N ILE A 828 -54.65 -10.50 33.25
CA ILE A 828 -55.48 -11.38 34.06
C ILE A 828 -56.93 -10.94 33.79
N ASN A 829 -57.70 -11.81 33.16
CA ASN A 829 -59.15 -11.90 33.36
C ASN A 829 -59.45 -13.32 33.78
#